data_AF-A0A661AVQ1-F1
#
_entry.id   AF-A0A661AVQ1-F1
#
_cell.length_a   1.000
_cell.length_b   1.000
_cell.length_c   1.000
_cell.angle_alpha   90.00
_cell.angle_beta   90.00
_cell.angle_gamma   90.00
#
_symmetry.space_group_name_H-M   'P 1'
#
loop_
_entity.id
_entity.type
_entity.pdbx_description
1 polymer ?
#
loop_
_entity_poly.entity_id
_entity_poly.type
_entity_poly.pdbx_seq_one_letter_code
_entity_poly.pdbx_strand_id
1 'polypeptide(L)'
;MSDRCVLVVGSGVAGMRAAYDLSAAGIDVTLLEPRTYTGGTVMQLEKQFPTDACGICRMQPRINSFPQTEFCLRRDFFFPGVEVLRDTRILSIKDDDSDGRKIATLQTKGLRVDPDLCIGCGKCTEVCPVEVFDEFSTGLNKRKAIDRAAPHSIISLYSIDEENCTRCGECVKVCPTNAITIGDEKVEERKFDAVLLTPGFEEFIPDEMTEYGHGIFPDVVTSIELERIYAPMGPNFGEIRRPSDGKVPQKIAFIQCVGSRMQERPYCSSACCMYSMKEARHIKKLIPDAQIKIFFMDVRAFGKNYYHYELDTEQKGIEFVRCRVPKIYFNEESKELELIYENERGERIRDDFDMVVLSIAQVVTNSVKELAKSTGVQTDEWGFARLPEKNSLETTAVNVFAAGSFVEPKDIADAVSEAAAAAAEIISKGGMPETVKNVSLRGQPLLDGRTAVVLCKCAGTISKNINLDKIEEKLRAHKDIEEVVQVDALCVPDGLKQFSEFVRDANLRTVVIAACQTGTFMAKFAEAAKKYCENPPNINVVDVRRALWMVKTDDVQSFIEKQILMEVAFATHGRKREFLYEPPSGKKSLKKAVIIGGGVAGLSAAEVFAHNGIPVVIIEKEDNIGGVNRDGIGLLKNSTIGEYISSTIEKLKDADVEILTSSRVVKISGSAGAFDVVVQTADEDEYRKIQAGTVIAATGAVAHTTKKFSYDKSPKILLWDEFERNILTKENFGEVVFVQCADSRNEQRPWCNRICCNKTMELSKKIFDKNPDARVWILNRDIMTYGLNELDYLNVRERGALFLKYTPESEPVVEVQDDGQLLVKAYDPLLDADVLIHPDYVVLQTGLNPSGDDVIAQFIPSTDGFWNGLDVKFSPQETKRAGFFVAGSGRMPMRASEAILDGRAAAAQAMKYLVVEQFQHRGRIAYVREKICVGCQYCVSACPYDARVFDYYTRKVSVISELCQGCGACAVACPSEATVILEADKNKIFAEIMEAVR
;
A
#
# COMPACT_ATOMS: atom_id res chain seq x y z
N MET A 1 -6.67 24.97 -10.27
CA MET A 1 -6.76 24.86 -8.81
C MET A 1 -8.22 24.72 -8.48
N SER A 2 -8.51 23.75 -7.63
CA SER A 2 -9.85 23.43 -7.14
C SER A 2 -10.27 24.46 -6.10
N ASP A 3 -11.57 24.70 -5.93
CA ASP A 3 -12.09 25.54 -4.85
C ASP A 3 -12.01 24.83 -3.48
N ARG A 4 -11.72 23.51 -3.47
CA ARG A 4 -11.58 22.69 -2.27
C ARG A 4 -10.14 22.28 -2.01
N CYS A 5 -9.71 22.38 -0.75
CA CYS A 5 -8.38 21.98 -0.29
C CYS A 5 -8.44 21.20 1.02
N VAL A 6 -7.75 20.06 1.08
CA VAL A 6 -7.68 19.20 2.28
C VAL A 6 -6.24 19.13 2.79
N LEU A 7 -6.08 19.24 4.11
CA LEU A 7 -4.78 19.05 4.77
C LEU A 7 -4.62 17.58 5.17
N VAL A 8 -3.60 16.89 4.66
CA VAL A 8 -3.22 15.54 5.08
C VAL A 8 -1.92 15.61 5.89
N VAL A 9 -1.93 15.05 7.10
CA VAL A 9 -0.82 15.17 8.06
C VAL A 9 -0.11 13.83 8.21
N GLY A 10 1.15 13.78 7.79
CA GLY A 10 2.01 12.59 7.76
C GLY A 10 2.09 11.98 6.36
N SER A 11 3.29 11.84 5.82
CA SER A 11 3.55 11.34 4.46
C SER A 11 3.93 9.87 4.40
N GLY A 12 3.47 9.08 5.36
CA GLY A 12 3.54 7.61 5.31
C GLY A 12 2.62 7.03 4.23
N VAL A 13 2.57 5.70 4.12
CA VAL A 13 1.75 5.00 3.11
C VAL A 13 0.26 5.39 3.15
N ALA A 14 -0.28 5.64 4.34
CA ALA A 14 -1.66 6.09 4.52
C ALA A 14 -1.87 7.51 3.95
N GLY A 15 -1.03 8.47 4.34
CA GLY A 15 -1.15 9.85 3.87
C GLY A 15 -0.91 10.01 2.37
N MET A 16 0.06 9.28 1.81
CA MET A 16 0.27 9.24 0.35
C MET A 16 -0.96 8.71 -0.39
N ARG A 17 -1.54 7.60 0.09
CA ARG A 17 -2.75 7.03 -0.52
C ARG A 17 -3.92 8.01 -0.48
N ALA A 18 -4.18 8.62 0.67
CA ALA A 18 -5.28 9.57 0.81
C ALA A 18 -5.07 10.81 -0.05
N ALA A 19 -3.85 11.37 -0.08
CA ALA A 19 -3.52 12.51 -0.93
C ALA A 19 -3.77 12.21 -2.42
N TYR A 20 -3.38 11.01 -2.88
CA TYR A 20 -3.65 10.58 -4.24
C TYR A 20 -5.15 10.43 -4.52
N ASP A 21 -5.90 9.73 -3.67
CA ASP A 21 -7.32 9.48 -3.92
C ASP A 21 -8.15 10.76 -3.90
N LEU A 22 -7.86 11.69 -2.97
CA LEU A 22 -8.48 13.01 -2.91
C LEU A 22 -8.15 13.84 -4.17
N SER A 23 -6.88 13.88 -4.54
CA SER A 23 -6.42 14.66 -5.69
C SER A 23 -6.90 14.08 -7.02
N ALA A 24 -6.94 12.76 -7.15
CA ALA A 24 -7.51 12.08 -8.30
C ALA A 24 -9.04 12.26 -8.41
N ALA A 25 -9.72 12.59 -7.30
CA ALA A 25 -11.11 13.03 -7.27
C ALA A 25 -11.30 14.54 -7.54
N GLY A 26 -10.22 15.29 -7.78
CA GLY A 26 -10.24 16.72 -8.12
C GLY A 26 -10.18 17.68 -6.94
N ILE A 27 -9.79 17.22 -5.76
CA ILE A 27 -9.63 18.03 -4.54
C ILE A 27 -8.15 18.37 -4.37
N ASP A 28 -7.80 19.65 -4.20
CA ASP A 28 -6.41 20.01 -3.94
C ASP A 28 -6.01 19.51 -2.53
N VAL A 29 -4.75 19.08 -2.37
CA VAL A 29 -4.26 18.49 -1.12
C VAL A 29 -2.96 19.17 -0.72
N THR A 30 -2.89 19.61 0.53
CA THR A 30 -1.62 19.93 1.19
C THR A 30 -1.20 18.71 2.02
N LEU A 31 -0.15 18.01 1.61
CA LEU A 31 0.45 16.89 2.32
C LEU A 31 1.61 17.37 3.20
N LEU A 32 1.41 17.38 4.51
CA LEU A 32 2.35 17.88 5.50
C LEU A 32 3.18 16.74 6.09
N GLU A 33 4.51 16.88 6.14
CA GLU A 33 5.44 15.96 6.80
C GLU A 33 6.34 16.70 7.80
N PRO A 34 6.25 16.38 9.11
CA PRO A 34 7.10 17.01 10.12
C PRO A 34 8.54 16.49 10.13
N ARG A 35 8.79 15.26 9.65
CA ARG A 35 10.15 14.70 9.55
C ARG A 35 10.90 15.24 8.34
N THR A 36 12.21 15.04 8.37
CA THR A 36 13.13 15.44 7.30
C THR A 36 13.01 14.56 6.04
N TYR A 37 12.41 13.38 6.14
CA TYR A 37 12.15 12.45 5.04
C TYR A 37 10.68 12.06 4.95
N THR A 38 10.23 11.69 3.74
CA THR A 38 8.87 11.23 3.47
C THR A 38 8.81 9.71 3.29
N GLY A 39 7.61 9.11 3.36
CA GLY A 39 7.38 7.68 3.12
C GLY A 39 7.24 6.83 4.39
N GLY A 40 7.49 7.39 5.57
CA GLY A 40 7.36 6.72 6.87
C GLY A 40 8.24 5.47 7.02
N THR A 41 7.83 4.55 7.90
CA THR A 41 8.61 3.34 8.25
C THR A 41 8.90 2.44 7.05
N VAL A 42 8.04 2.42 6.02
CA VAL A 42 8.26 1.58 4.83
C VAL A 42 9.55 1.95 4.08
N MET A 43 10.08 3.17 4.27
CA MET A 43 11.37 3.56 3.70
C MET A 43 12.54 2.82 4.35
N GLN A 44 12.40 2.36 5.60
CA GLN A 44 13.43 1.63 6.33
C GLN A 44 13.38 0.12 6.06
N LEU A 45 12.27 -0.38 5.51
CA LEU A 45 12.05 -1.80 5.21
C LEU A 45 12.66 -2.22 3.87
N GLU A 46 13.35 -3.36 3.84
CA GLU A 46 13.90 -3.92 2.61
C GLU A 46 12.92 -4.83 1.88
N LYS A 47 12.22 -5.68 2.63
CA LYS A 47 11.27 -6.68 2.12
C LYS A 47 9.88 -6.47 2.72
N GLN A 48 8.88 -7.10 2.10
CA GLN A 48 7.50 -7.03 2.57
C GLN A 48 6.85 -8.40 2.55
N PHE A 49 6.21 -8.76 3.66
CA PHE A 49 5.27 -9.88 3.69
C PHE A 49 3.97 -9.51 2.96
N PRO A 50 3.21 -10.49 2.44
CA PRO A 50 3.53 -11.92 2.37
C PRO A 50 4.27 -12.29 1.07
N THR A 51 4.76 -11.32 0.29
CA THR A 51 5.26 -11.58 -1.08
C THR A 51 6.79 -11.65 -1.18
N ASP A 52 7.51 -11.34 -0.10
CA ASP A 52 8.96 -11.13 -0.09
C ASP A 52 9.44 -10.10 -1.14
N ALA A 53 8.52 -9.26 -1.64
CA ALA A 53 8.84 -8.20 -2.59
C ALA A 53 9.68 -7.11 -1.94
N CYS A 54 10.54 -6.45 -2.73
CA CYS A 54 11.30 -5.32 -2.22
C CYS A 54 10.36 -4.16 -1.88
N GLY A 55 10.39 -3.72 -0.62
CA GLY A 55 9.51 -2.67 -0.14
C GLY A 55 9.82 -1.33 -0.78
N ILE A 56 11.11 -1.03 -0.93
CA ILE A 56 11.59 0.13 -1.66
C ILE A 56 11.12 0.10 -3.12
N CYS A 57 11.30 -1.01 -3.87
CA CYS A 57 10.90 -1.07 -5.29
C CYS A 57 9.40 -0.91 -5.54
N ARG A 58 8.56 -1.23 -4.55
CA ARG A 58 7.11 -0.97 -4.60
C ARG A 58 6.78 0.49 -4.25
N MET A 59 7.69 1.21 -3.60
CA MET A 59 7.57 2.65 -3.41
C MET A 59 8.31 3.47 -4.49
N GLN A 60 9.38 2.98 -5.12
CA GLN A 60 10.12 3.73 -6.15
C GLN A 60 9.38 3.75 -7.49
N PRO A 61 9.46 4.85 -8.26
CA PRO A 61 9.12 4.78 -9.67
C PRO A 61 10.07 3.76 -10.32
N ARG A 62 9.54 2.81 -11.09
CA ARG A 62 10.41 2.00 -11.95
C ARG A 62 11.08 2.96 -12.92
N ILE A 63 12.38 3.20 -12.72
CA ILE A 63 13.22 4.03 -13.57
C ILE A 63 13.46 3.25 -14.86
N ASN A 64 12.45 3.25 -15.72
CA ASN A 64 12.52 3.11 -17.17
C ASN A 64 11.25 3.76 -17.72
N SER A 65 11.36 5.07 -17.83
CA SER A 65 10.80 5.91 -18.89
C SER A 65 9.30 5.85 -19.22
N PHE A 66 8.30 5.50 -18.40
CA PHE A 66 6.89 5.64 -18.86
C PHE A 66 5.90 5.99 -17.73
N PRO A 67 4.77 6.68 -18.03
CA PRO A 67 3.70 7.04 -17.07
C PRO A 67 2.86 5.84 -16.57
N GLN A 68 3.47 4.67 -16.46
CA GLN A 68 2.85 3.37 -16.14
C GLN A 68 3.35 2.74 -14.85
N THR A 69 3.76 3.55 -13.89
CA THR A 69 3.99 3.03 -12.54
C THR A 69 2.65 2.94 -11.82
N GLU A 70 1.82 1.95 -12.18
CA GLU A 70 0.56 1.64 -11.49
C GLU A 70 0.79 1.18 -10.03
N PHE A 71 2.04 0.91 -9.66
CA PHE A 71 2.41 0.38 -8.33
C PHE A 71 3.12 1.38 -7.42
N CYS A 72 3.44 2.60 -7.88
CA CYS A 72 4.37 3.49 -7.18
C CYS A 72 3.65 4.56 -6.35
N LEU A 73 3.64 4.39 -5.02
CA LEU A 73 3.16 5.42 -4.08
C LEU A 73 3.95 6.74 -4.17
N ARG A 74 5.22 6.74 -4.66
CA ARG A 74 5.97 8.00 -4.84
C ARG A 74 5.46 8.86 -6.00
N ARG A 75 4.59 8.35 -6.88
CA ARG A 75 3.92 9.19 -7.89
C ARG A 75 3.00 10.22 -7.22
N ASP A 76 2.46 9.87 -6.05
CA ASP A 76 1.44 10.65 -5.36
C ASP A 76 1.97 12.02 -4.93
N PHE A 77 3.28 12.12 -4.60
CA PHE A 77 3.95 13.39 -4.29
C PHE A 77 4.02 14.38 -5.46
N PHE A 78 3.93 13.88 -6.69
CA PHE A 78 4.03 14.70 -7.91
C PHE A 78 2.70 14.70 -8.67
N PHE A 79 1.63 14.21 -8.05
CA PHE A 79 0.32 14.19 -8.69
C PHE A 79 -0.23 15.62 -8.78
N PRO A 80 -0.78 16.05 -9.94
CA PRO A 80 -1.34 17.39 -10.07
C PRO A 80 -2.41 17.66 -9.01
N GLY A 81 -2.25 18.72 -8.22
CA GLY A 81 -3.14 19.05 -7.11
C GLY A 81 -2.62 18.67 -5.73
N VAL A 82 -1.46 18.02 -5.62
CA VAL A 82 -0.80 17.73 -4.33
C VAL A 82 0.37 18.70 -4.09
N GLU A 83 0.31 19.49 -3.03
CA GLU A 83 1.41 20.31 -2.50
C GLU A 83 2.02 19.61 -1.29
N VAL A 84 3.34 19.39 -1.28
CA VAL A 84 4.03 18.76 -0.14
C VAL A 84 4.71 19.82 0.72
N LEU A 85 4.29 19.95 1.99
CA LEU A 85 4.92 20.81 2.99
C LEU A 85 5.77 19.97 3.93
N ARG A 86 7.09 20.10 3.85
CA ARG A 86 8.04 19.35 4.70
C ARG A 86 8.59 20.22 5.80
N ASP A 87 9.14 19.57 6.83
CA ASP A 87 9.75 20.25 7.96
C ASP A 87 8.74 21.23 8.61
N THR A 88 7.44 20.89 8.48
CA THR A 88 6.32 21.71 8.92
C THR A 88 5.50 20.91 9.93
N ARG A 89 5.10 21.55 11.03
CA ARG A 89 4.18 20.97 12.03
C ARG A 89 2.95 21.85 12.22
N ILE A 90 1.90 21.26 12.77
CA ILE A 90 0.68 21.98 13.15
C ILE A 90 0.84 22.49 14.58
N LEU A 91 0.52 23.78 14.79
CA LEU A 91 0.46 24.38 16.13
C LEU A 91 -0.96 24.37 16.70
N SER A 92 -1.96 24.63 15.85
CA SER A 92 -3.37 24.57 16.23
C SER A 92 -4.27 24.44 15.01
N ILE A 93 -5.45 23.83 15.22
CA ILE A 93 -6.58 23.91 14.29
C ILE A 93 -7.74 24.62 14.99
N LYS A 94 -8.38 25.54 14.29
CA LYS A 94 -9.60 26.23 14.73
C LYS A 94 -10.66 26.18 13.64
N ASP A 95 -11.91 26.34 14.04
CA ASP A 95 -13.01 26.54 13.11
C ASP A 95 -13.04 27.99 12.65
N ASP A 96 -13.32 28.18 11.36
CA ASP A 96 -13.66 29.48 10.81
C ASP A 96 -15.15 29.73 11.06
N ASP A 97 -15.46 30.72 11.91
CA ASP A 97 -16.83 31.08 12.27
C ASP A 97 -17.69 31.52 11.07
N SER A 98 -17.07 31.86 9.92
CA SER A 98 -17.78 32.37 8.74
C SER A 98 -18.28 31.30 7.78
N ASP A 99 -17.53 30.20 7.60
CA ASP A 99 -17.84 29.16 6.61
C ASP A 99 -17.64 27.72 7.11
N GLY A 100 -17.22 27.55 8.38
CA GLY A 100 -17.03 26.24 9.01
C GLY A 100 -15.78 25.48 8.55
N ARG A 101 -14.91 26.09 7.73
CA ARG A 101 -13.62 25.49 7.34
C ARG A 101 -12.63 25.49 8.50
N LYS A 102 -11.57 24.69 8.35
CA LYS A 102 -10.50 24.55 9.33
C LYS A 102 -9.37 25.53 9.02
N ILE A 103 -9.07 26.41 9.98
CA ILE A 103 -7.88 27.25 9.96
C ILE A 103 -6.76 26.49 10.69
N ALA A 104 -5.75 26.05 9.95
CA ALA A 104 -4.56 25.43 10.54
C ALA A 104 -3.42 26.45 10.63
N THR A 105 -2.87 26.61 11.83
CA THR A 105 -1.64 27.37 12.07
C THR A 105 -0.45 26.43 11.88
N LEU A 106 0.33 26.67 10.83
CA LEU A 106 1.46 25.84 10.41
C LEU A 106 2.78 26.51 10.76
N GLN A 107 3.71 25.75 11.33
CA GLN A 107 5.07 26.21 11.62
C GLN A 107 6.07 25.40 10.82
N THR A 108 6.83 26.06 9.96
CA THR A 108 7.91 25.47 9.16
C THR A 108 9.26 25.83 9.77
N LYS A 109 10.15 24.84 9.86
CA LYS A 109 11.52 24.98 10.37
C LYS A 109 12.31 26.05 9.62
N GLY A 110 13.17 26.76 10.34
CA GLY A 110 13.99 27.84 9.80
C GLY A 110 15.22 27.35 9.05
N LEU A 111 15.76 26.19 9.43
CA LEU A 111 16.86 25.53 8.72
C LEU A 111 16.30 24.61 7.64
N ARG A 112 16.59 24.91 6.37
CA ARG A 112 15.98 24.17 5.26
C ARG A 112 16.88 24.05 4.04
N VAL A 113 16.61 23.01 3.26
CA VAL A 113 17.13 22.80 1.91
C VAL A 113 15.96 22.89 0.95
N ASP A 114 16.00 23.86 0.03
CA ASP A 114 15.01 24.04 -1.01
C ASP A 114 15.08 22.86 -2.02
N PRO A 115 14.02 22.03 -2.12
CA PRO A 115 14.02 20.86 -2.98
C PRO A 115 14.04 21.20 -4.48
N ASP A 116 13.58 22.38 -4.90
CA ASP A 116 13.59 22.80 -6.30
C ASP A 116 14.96 23.33 -6.74
N LEU A 117 15.75 23.85 -5.80
CA LEU A 117 17.12 24.30 -6.06
C LEU A 117 18.18 23.22 -5.78
N CYS A 118 17.89 22.25 -4.92
CA CYS A 118 18.86 21.25 -4.50
C CYS A 118 19.14 20.22 -5.59
N ILE A 119 20.37 20.21 -6.09
CA ILE A 119 20.82 19.23 -7.09
C ILE A 119 21.37 17.94 -6.48
N GLY A 120 21.49 17.85 -5.16
CA GLY A 120 21.99 16.68 -4.45
C GLY A 120 23.48 16.35 -4.65
N CYS A 121 24.33 17.36 -4.82
CA CYS A 121 25.76 17.19 -5.09
C CYS A 121 26.60 16.69 -3.90
N GLY A 122 26.13 16.84 -2.66
CA GLY A 122 26.83 16.38 -1.44
C GLY A 122 27.93 17.29 -0.89
N LYS A 123 28.28 18.39 -1.58
CA LYS A 123 29.31 19.35 -1.11
C LYS A 123 29.03 19.90 0.30
N CYS A 124 27.75 20.08 0.65
CA CYS A 124 27.35 20.58 1.95
C CYS A 124 27.67 19.61 3.11
N THR A 125 27.62 18.31 2.86
CA THR A 125 27.91 17.26 3.84
C THR A 125 29.42 17.14 4.10
N GLU A 126 30.25 17.31 3.07
CA GLU A 126 31.72 17.28 3.16
C GLU A 126 32.27 18.35 4.13
N VAL A 127 31.64 19.52 4.21
CA VAL A 127 32.09 20.63 5.06
C VAL A 127 31.38 20.72 6.41
N CYS A 128 30.40 19.87 6.68
CA CYS A 128 29.65 19.91 7.93
C CYS A 128 30.52 19.38 9.09
N PRO A 129 30.79 20.20 10.13
CA PRO A 129 31.64 19.78 11.24
C PRO A 129 30.94 18.85 12.24
N VAL A 130 29.61 18.71 12.14
CA VAL A 130 28.78 17.95 13.09
C VAL A 130 28.63 16.51 12.62
N GLU A 131 28.76 15.57 13.53
CA GLU A 131 28.52 14.15 13.30
C GLU A 131 27.55 13.62 14.35
N VAL A 132 26.49 12.95 13.90
CA VAL A 132 25.40 12.45 14.73
C VAL A 132 25.03 11.02 14.31
N PHE A 133 24.38 10.29 15.20
CA PHE A 133 23.84 8.98 14.86
C PHE A 133 22.68 9.11 13.87
N ASP A 134 22.65 8.23 12.88
CA ASP A 134 21.63 8.23 11.85
C ASP A 134 20.35 7.54 12.35
N GLU A 135 19.34 8.35 12.68
CA GLU A 135 18.00 7.89 13.06
C GLU A 135 17.38 6.96 12.01
N PHE A 136 17.61 7.21 10.71
CA PHE A 136 17.07 6.36 9.64
C PHE A 136 17.65 4.95 9.71
N SER A 137 18.93 4.83 10.06
CA SER A 137 19.63 3.57 10.32
C SER A 137 19.59 3.14 11.78
N THR A 138 18.64 3.66 12.57
CA THR A 138 18.41 3.29 13.98
C THR A 138 19.68 3.41 14.84
N GLY A 139 20.53 4.38 14.54
CA GLY A 139 21.78 4.62 15.25
C GLY A 139 22.95 3.70 14.88
N LEU A 140 22.77 2.75 13.96
CA LEU A 140 23.82 1.83 13.49
C LEU A 140 24.89 2.51 12.62
N ASN A 141 24.56 3.68 12.05
CA ASN A 141 25.46 4.50 11.24
C ASN A 141 25.58 5.90 11.82
N LYS A 142 26.58 6.64 11.37
CA LYS A 142 26.71 8.08 11.62
C LYS A 142 26.45 8.88 10.34
N ARG A 143 25.87 10.06 10.50
CA ARG A 143 25.59 11.03 9.44
C ARG A 143 26.03 12.44 9.86
N LYS A 144 26.01 13.39 8.94
CA LYS A 144 26.22 14.81 9.27
C LYS A 144 24.91 15.50 9.66
N ALA A 145 24.98 16.71 10.23
CA ALA A 145 23.78 17.51 10.51
C ALA A 145 23.07 17.94 9.22
N ILE A 146 23.81 18.22 8.14
CA ILE A 146 23.24 18.33 6.79
C ILE A 146 23.66 17.12 5.96
N ASP A 147 22.70 16.24 5.70
CA ASP A 147 22.95 14.97 5.00
C ASP A 147 21.70 14.54 4.23
N ARG A 148 21.80 13.42 3.51
CA ARG A 148 20.65 12.77 2.89
C ARG A 148 19.70 12.27 3.97
N ALA A 149 18.46 12.75 3.94
CA ALA A 149 17.43 12.35 4.90
C ALA A 149 17.13 10.84 4.86
N ALA A 150 17.24 10.22 3.68
CA ALA A 150 17.19 8.79 3.47
C ALA A 150 17.89 8.42 2.14
N PRO A 151 18.45 7.21 1.97
CA PRO A 151 19.17 6.80 0.75
C PRO A 151 18.37 6.94 -0.55
N HIS A 152 17.04 6.91 -0.45
CA HIS A 152 16.12 6.91 -1.58
C HIS A 152 15.13 8.09 -1.58
N SER A 153 15.42 9.15 -0.82
CA SER A 153 14.62 10.37 -0.86
C SER A 153 14.65 11.00 -2.26
N ILE A 154 13.49 11.41 -2.78
CA ILE A 154 13.37 12.02 -4.13
C ILE A 154 12.93 13.49 -4.03
N ILE A 155 12.06 13.84 -3.07
CA ILE A 155 11.53 15.20 -2.93
C ILE A 155 12.62 16.14 -2.43
N SER A 156 13.32 15.78 -1.35
CA SER A 156 14.52 16.49 -0.94
C SER A 156 15.66 15.53 -0.76
N LEU A 157 16.69 15.70 -1.59
CA LEU A 157 17.89 14.87 -1.54
C LEU A 157 18.67 15.10 -0.23
N TYR A 158 18.57 16.29 0.38
CA TYR A 158 19.27 16.66 1.61
C TYR A 158 18.32 17.37 2.59
N SER A 159 18.59 17.24 3.88
CA SER A 159 17.87 17.93 4.96
C SER A 159 18.84 18.41 6.01
N ILE A 160 18.41 19.36 6.84
CA ILE A 160 19.18 19.84 7.99
C ILE A 160 18.49 19.33 9.25
N ASP A 161 19.25 18.61 10.06
CA ASP A 161 18.92 18.29 11.44
C ASP A 161 19.10 19.55 12.29
N GLU A 162 17.98 20.21 12.58
CA GLU A 162 17.98 21.47 13.31
C GLU A 162 18.37 21.33 14.78
N GLU A 163 18.15 20.16 15.38
CA GLU A 163 18.47 19.92 16.79
C GLU A 163 19.98 19.85 17.01
N ASN A 164 20.71 19.28 16.04
CA ASN A 164 22.16 19.11 16.13
C ASN A 164 22.98 20.13 15.33
N CYS A 165 22.35 20.92 14.46
CA CYS A 165 23.06 21.91 13.63
C CYS A 165 23.59 23.09 14.46
N THR A 166 24.89 23.37 14.32
CA THR A 166 25.56 24.52 14.98
C THR A 166 25.28 25.87 14.31
N ARG A 167 24.53 25.90 13.21
CA ARG A 167 24.27 27.10 12.38
C ARG A 167 25.53 27.83 11.89
N CYS A 168 26.66 27.12 11.74
CA CYS A 168 27.94 27.72 11.34
C CYS A 168 27.99 28.31 9.92
N GLY A 169 27.08 27.91 9.02
CA GLY A 169 26.98 28.47 7.66
C GLY A 169 27.97 27.94 6.63
N GLU A 170 28.87 27.02 6.97
CA GLU A 170 29.83 26.46 6.00
C GLU A 170 29.15 25.77 4.81
N CYS A 171 28.05 25.04 5.07
CA CYS A 171 27.27 24.40 4.02
C CYS A 171 26.63 25.41 3.05
N VAL A 172 26.23 26.59 3.53
CA VAL A 172 25.64 27.68 2.71
C VAL A 172 26.71 28.22 1.75
N LYS A 173 27.92 28.47 2.24
CA LYS A 173 29.04 29.02 1.45
C LYS A 173 29.42 28.15 0.26
N VAL A 174 29.31 26.83 0.40
CA VAL A 174 29.69 25.86 -0.65
C VAL A 174 28.53 25.40 -1.53
N CYS A 175 27.29 25.80 -1.23
CA CYS A 175 26.11 25.40 -1.99
C CYS A 175 26.07 26.12 -3.33
N PRO A 176 26.23 25.42 -4.48
CA PRO A 176 26.36 26.09 -5.77
C PRO A 176 25.04 26.69 -6.28
N THR A 177 23.90 26.24 -5.77
CA THR A 177 22.56 26.69 -6.19
C THR A 177 21.86 27.53 -5.14
N ASN A 178 22.54 27.91 -4.06
CA ASN A 178 21.97 28.63 -2.92
C ASN A 178 20.70 27.98 -2.35
N ALA A 179 20.60 26.64 -2.43
CA ALA A 179 19.45 25.88 -1.95
C ALA A 179 19.32 25.86 -0.42
N ILE A 180 20.36 26.25 0.33
CA ILE A 180 20.43 26.11 1.78
C ILE A 180 20.06 27.45 2.43
N THR A 181 19.03 27.45 3.27
CA THR A 181 18.65 28.60 4.08
C THR A 181 18.92 28.32 5.56
N ILE A 182 19.59 29.27 6.23
CA ILE A 182 19.67 29.35 7.69
C ILE A 182 18.84 30.57 8.09
N GLY A 183 17.61 30.35 8.53
CA GLY A 183 16.68 31.42 8.92
C GLY A 183 15.91 31.10 10.20
N ASP A 184 14.93 31.96 10.47
CA ASP A 184 13.96 31.78 11.55
C ASP A 184 12.79 30.91 11.11
N GLU A 185 12.09 30.34 12.08
CA GLU A 185 10.87 29.58 11.83
C GLU A 185 9.80 30.45 11.16
N LYS A 186 9.07 29.88 10.21
CA LYS A 186 7.96 30.55 9.54
C LYS A 186 6.64 30.03 10.08
N VAL A 187 5.80 30.92 10.61
CA VAL A 187 4.43 30.61 11.00
C VAL A 187 3.45 31.22 10.00
N GLU A 188 2.50 30.43 9.52
CA GLU A 188 1.43 30.89 8.64
C GLU A 188 0.10 30.19 8.94
N GLU A 189 -1.00 30.85 8.59
CA GLU A 189 -2.33 30.26 8.68
C GLU A 189 -2.84 29.90 7.28
N ARG A 190 -3.42 28.71 7.14
CA ARG A 190 -4.06 28.25 5.91
C ARG A 190 -5.43 27.68 6.22
N LYS A 191 -6.38 27.86 5.28
CA LYS A 191 -7.75 27.36 5.38
C LYS A 191 -7.90 26.04 4.60
N PHE A 192 -8.62 25.09 5.18
CA PHE A 192 -8.86 23.76 4.62
C PHE A 192 -10.30 23.31 4.87
N ASP A 193 -10.90 22.56 3.95
CA ASP A 193 -12.26 22.04 4.12
C ASP A 193 -12.31 20.88 5.13
N ALA A 194 -11.24 20.10 5.19
CA ALA A 194 -11.08 19.01 6.13
C ALA A 194 -9.60 18.79 6.46
N VAL A 195 -9.36 18.12 7.58
CA VAL A 195 -8.01 17.68 7.98
C VAL A 195 -8.01 16.17 8.18
N LEU A 196 -7.06 15.47 7.59
CA LEU A 196 -6.85 14.04 7.76
C LEU A 196 -5.52 13.78 8.46
N LEU A 197 -5.56 13.13 9.63
CA LEU A 197 -4.40 12.78 10.42
C LEU A 197 -3.95 11.35 10.13
N THR A 198 -2.77 11.22 9.54
CA THR A 198 -2.08 9.95 9.24
C THR A 198 -0.62 9.97 9.74
N PRO A 199 -0.33 10.37 11.00
CA PRO A 199 1.04 10.50 11.49
C PRO A 199 1.79 9.16 11.55
N GLY A 200 1.06 8.04 11.52
CA GLY A 200 1.63 6.69 11.59
C GLY A 200 1.84 6.25 13.03
N PHE A 201 2.99 5.64 13.28
CA PHE A 201 3.43 5.13 14.57
C PHE A 201 4.95 5.25 14.68
N GLU A 202 5.49 5.00 15.87
CA GLU A 202 6.91 4.76 16.07
C GLU A 202 7.15 3.38 16.68
N GLU A 203 8.37 2.89 16.50
CA GLU A 203 8.79 1.60 17.00
C GLU A 203 9.08 1.68 18.50
N PHE A 204 8.64 0.69 19.27
CA PHE A 204 8.91 0.61 20.70
C PHE A 204 10.39 0.39 20.97
N ILE A 205 10.98 1.22 21.84
CA ILE A 205 12.38 1.08 22.29
C ILE A 205 12.42 0.16 23.53
N PRO A 206 13.01 -1.04 23.45
CA PRO A 206 12.93 -2.02 24.53
C PRO A 206 14.01 -1.87 25.61
N ASP A 207 14.71 -0.73 25.69
CA ASP A 207 15.77 -0.46 26.70
C ASP A 207 15.25 -0.60 28.16
N GLU A 208 13.98 -0.24 28.38
CA GLU A 208 13.34 -0.36 29.69
C GLU A 208 13.03 -1.82 30.06
N MET A 209 12.98 -2.74 29.08
CA MET A 209 12.78 -4.17 29.28
C MET A 209 14.12 -4.87 29.52
N THR A 210 14.74 -4.57 30.66
CA THR A 210 16.08 -5.05 31.02
C THR A 210 16.22 -6.58 31.00
N GLU A 211 15.12 -7.33 31.11
CA GLU A 211 15.08 -8.79 30.96
C GLU A 211 15.46 -9.29 29.56
N TYR A 212 15.35 -8.45 28.53
CA TYR A 212 15.81 -8.78 27.17
C TYR A 212 17.18 -8.19 26.84
N GLY A 213 17.73 -7.31 27.67
CA GLY A 213 19.10 -6.83 27.53
C GLY A 213 19.40 -6.05 26.25
N HIS A 214 18.38 -5.48 25.58
CA HIS A 214 18.61 -4.52 24.50
C HIS A 214 19.35 -3.28 25.03
N GLY A 215 20.31 -2.76 24.27
CA GLY A 215 21.22 -1.70 24.71
C GLY A 215 22.31 -2.16 25.70
N ILE A 216 22.26 -3.40 26.20
CA ILE A 216 23.27 -4.01 27.08
C ILE A 216 24.07 -5.06 26.31
N PHE A 217 23.38 -5.97 25.63
CA PHE A 217 23.97 -7.03 24.82
C PHE A 217 23.98 -6.60 23.35
N PRO A 218 25.15 -6.40 22.71
CA PRO A 218 25.22 -5.89 21.34
C PRO A 218 24.51 -6.77 20.30
N ASP A 219 24.44 -8.08 20.55
CA ASP A 219 23.81 -9.05 19.64
C ASP A 219 22.31 -9.27 19.90
N VAL A 220 21.72 -8.48 20.81
CA VAL A 220 20.26 -8.32 20.93
C VAL A 220 19.85 -7.08 20.14
N VAL A 221 19.17 -7.30 19.02
CA VAL A 221 18.73 -6.24 18.11
C VAL A 221 17.21 -6.25 17.98
N THR A 222 16.62 -5.12 17.62
CA THR A 222 15.21 -5.01 17.25
C THR A 222 14.99 -5.46 15.80
N SER A 223 13.74 -5.77 15.45
CA SER A 223 13.36 -6.10 14.07
C SER A 223 13.69 -5.01 13.07
N ILE A 224 13.56 -3.73 13.47
CA ILE A 224 13.89 -2.60 12.58
C ILE A 224 15.41 -2.40 12.45
N GLU A 225 16.19 -2.62 13.51
CA GLU A 225 17.66 -2.64 13.40
C GLU A 225 18.13 -3.76 12.49
N LEU A 226 17.53 -4.96 12.58
CA LEU A 226 17.84 -6.05 11.69
C LEU A 226 17.57 -5.69 10.22
N GLU A 227 16.43 -5.06 9.90
CA GLU A 227 16.15 -4.52 8.55
C GLU A 227 17.26 -3.59 8.07
N ARG A 228 17.78 -2.73 8.96
CA ARG A 228 18.89 -1.84 8.63
C ARG A 228 20.22 -2.58 8.51
N ILE A 229 20.50 -3.60 9.32
CA ILE A 229 21.73 -4.40 9.31
C ILE A 229 21.94 -5.05 7.93
N TYR A 230 20.92 -5.74 7.41
CA TYR A 230 21.02 -6.44 6.12
C TYR A 230 20.61 -5.58 4.92
N ALA A 231 20.28 -4.31 5.14
CA ALA A 231 20.01 -3.40 4.04
C ALA A 231 21.25 -3.26 3.13
N PRO A 232 21.08 -3.23 1.79
CA PRO A 232 22.20 -2.96 0.87
C PRO A 232 22.88 -1.62 1.14
N MET A 233 22.13 -0.64 1.64
CA MET A 233 22.61 0.68 2.08
C MET A 233 22.73 0.78 3.61
N GLY A 234 22.77 -0.36 4.29
CA GLY A 234 23.02 -0.49 5.73
C GLY A 234 24.51 -0.54 6.06
N PRO A 235 24.86 -0.69 7.36
CA PRO A 235 26.25 -0.69 7.82
C PRO A 235 27.12 -1.80 7.19
N ASN A 236 26.50 -2.91 6.78
CA ASN A 236 27.20 -4.11 6.30
C ASN A 236 26.94 -4.42 4.82
N PHE A 237 26.49 -3.44 4.02
CA PHE A 237 26.30 -3.55 2.57
C PHE A 237 25.49 -4.77 2.08
N GLY A 238 24.49 -5.20 2.85
CA GLY A 238 23.64 -6.34 2.51
C GLY A 238 23.98 -7.65 3.23
N GLU A 239 25.04 -7.68 4.04
CA GLU A 239 25.43 -8.86 4.81
C GLU A 239 24.89 -8.81 6.25
N ILE A 240 24.43 -9.95 6.78
CA ILE A 240 24.04 -10.04 8.19
C ILE A 240 25.30 -10.32 9.02
N ARG A 241 25.65 -9.38 9.89
CA ARG A 241 26.80 -9.49 10.80
C ARG A 241 26.39 -9.12 12.21
N ARG A 242 26.92 -9.86 13.19
CA ARG A 242 26.76 -9.60 14.62
C ARG A 242 27.34 -8.22 14.98
N PRO A 243 26.59 -7.34 15.67
CA PRO A 243 27.12 -6.05 16.11
C PRO A 243 28.33 -6.17 17.06
N SER A 244 28.43 -7.26 17.84
CA SER A 244 29.53 -7.43 18.81
C SER A 244 30.91 -7.66 18.17
N ASP A 245 30.99 -8.50 17.14
CA ASP A 245 32.27 -8.98 16.59
C ASP A 245 32.32 -9.12 15.06
N GLY A 246 31.24 -8.75 14.36
CA GLY A 246 31.17 -8.77 12.90
C GLY A 246 31.06 -10.16 12.27
N LYS A 247 30.94 -11.24 13.05
CA LYS A 247 30.74 -12.60 12.52
C LYS A 247 29.34 -12.78 11.94
N VAL A 248 29.18 -13.80 11.10
CA VAL A 248 27.87 -14.17 10.53
C VAL A 248 27.14 -15.08 11.55
N PRO A 249 25.96 -14.68 12.08
CA PRO A 249 25.22 -15.49 13.03
C PRO A 249 24.69 -16.77 12.37
N GLN A 250 24.82 -17.91 13.04
CA GLN A 250 24.33 -19.22 12.60
C GLN A 250 23.09 -19.68 13.35
N LYS A 251 22.92 -19.30 14.62
CA LYS A 251 21.74 -19.62 15.44
C LYS A 251 21.05 -18.35 15.92
N ILE A 252 19.82 -18.12 15.46
CA ILE A 252 19.11 -16.85 15.63
C ILE A 252 17.74 -17.08 16.27
N ALA A 253 17.41 -16.32 17.31
CA ALA A 253 16.10 -16.33 17.95
C ALA A 253 15.31 -15.07 17.59
N PHE A 254 14.03 -15.22 17.28
CA PHE A 254 13.07 -14.10 17.24
C PHE A 254 12.16 -14.18 18.45
N ILE A 255 12.00 -13.09 19.19
CA ILE A 255 11.06 -13.01 20.31
C ILE A 255 9.87 -12.14 19.90
N GLN A 256 8.66 -12.70 19.93
CA GLN A 256 7.43 -11.99 19.61
C GLN A 256 6.90 -11.14 20.76
N CYS A 257 6.02 -10.21 20.42
CA CYS A 257 5.24 -9.41 21.36
C CYS A 257 6.09 -8.56 22.32
N VAL A 258 7.28 -8.13 21.91
CA VAL A 258 8.11 -7.23 22.72
C VAL A 258 7.45 -5.85 22.74
N GLY A 259 7.11 -5.34 23.94
CA GLY A 259 6.38 -4.08 24.10
C GLY A 259 4.88 -4.13 23.79
N SER A 260 4.28 -5.31 23.56
CA SER A 260 2.84 -5.48 23.29
C SER A 260 2.28 -6.69 24.03
N ARG A 261 0.95 -6.76 24.20
CA ARG A 261 0.28 -7.84 24.96
C ARG A 261 0.90 -8.02 26.36
N MET A 262 1.13 -6.89 27.02
CA MET A 262 1.62 -6.77 28.39
C MET A 262 0.73 -5.81 29.18
N GLN A 263 0.87 -5.76 30.50
CA GLN A 263 -0.05 -5.01 31.35
C GLN A 263 -0.12 -3.51 30.98
N GLU A 264 1.02 -2.91 30.65
CA GLU A 264 1.16 -1.50 30.30
C GLU A 264 0.67 -1.20 28.86
N ARG A 265 0.75 -2.22 27.98
CA ARG A 265 0.37 -2.15 26.56
C ARG A 265 -0.43 -3.41 26.21
N PRO A 266 -1.70 -3.50 26.66
CA PRO A 266 -2.54 -4.70 26.55
C PRO A 266 -3.12 -4.93 25.15
N TYR A 267 -2.61 -4.22 24.13
CA TYR A 267 -3.02 -4.37 22.74
C TYR A 267 -1.99 -5.17 21.93
N CYS A 268 -2.40 -5.63 20.75
CA CYS A 268 -1.54 -6.31 19.80
C CYS A 268 -1.04 -5.34 18.72
N SER A 269 0.25 -5.44 18.35
CA SER A 269 0.83 -4.61 17.30
C SER A 269 0.56 -5.08 15.86
N SER A 270 -0.29 -6.11 15.68
CA SER A 270 -0.88 -6.60 14.43
C SER A 270 0.07 -7.11 13.32
N ALA A 271 1.33 -6.67 13.26
CA ALA A 271 2.27 -6.95 12.18
C ALA A 271 3.49 -7.81 12.60
N CYS A 272 3.77 -7.93 13.90
CA CYS A 272 5.00 -8.53 14.43
C CYS A 272 5.22 -10.00 14.06
N CYS A 273 4.18 -10.82 14.16
CA CYS A 273 4.24 -12.21 13.69
C CYS A 273 4.63 -12.29 12.21
N MET A 274 4.15 -11.35 11.38
CA MET A 274 4.38 -11.40 9.94
C MET A 274 5.75 -10.86 9.52
N TYR A 275 6.20 -9.72 10.08
CA TYR A 275 7.50 -9.18 9.71
C TYR A 275 8.66 -10.05 10.19
N SER A 276 8.51 -10.75 11.32
CA SER A 276 9.53 -11.66 11.83
C SER A 276 9.65 -12.93 10.98
N MET A 277 8.53 -13.49 10.51
CA MET A 277 8.56 -14.55 9.49
C MET A 277 9.25 -14.07 8.20
N LYS A 278 9.00 -12.82 7.78
CA LYS A 278 9.67 -12.21 6.63
C LYS A 278 11.17 -12.05 6.84
N GLU A 279 11.60 -11.54 7.98
CA GLU A 279 13.01 -11.44 8.34
C GLU A 279 13.66 -12.82 8.41
N ALA A 280 13.06 -13.79 9.09
CA ALA A 280 13.57 -15.16 9.19
C ALA A 280 13.73 -15.84 7.82
N ARG A 281 12.75 -15.71 6.92
CA ARG A 281 12.84 -16.21 5.54
C ARG A 281 13.94 -15.50 4.75
N HIS A 282 14.11 -14.19 4.97
CA HIS A 282 15.16 -13.44 4.30
C HIS A 282 16.55 -13.86 4.78
N ILE A 283 16.73 -14.07 6.09
CA ILE A 283 17.94 -14.64 6.68
C ILE A 283 18.20 -16.02 6.07
N LYS A 284 17.22 -16.93 6.02
CA LYS A 284 17.36 -18.24 5.37
C LYS A 284 17.76 -18.16 3.90
N LYS A 285 17.42 -17.08 3.20
CA LYS A 285 17.87 -16.86 1.81
C LYS A 285 19.35 -16.46 1.74
N LEU A 286 19.82 -15.66 2.70
CA LEU A 286 21.20 -15.17 2.75
C LEU A 286 22.16 -16.17 3.42
N ILE A 287 21.65 -16.91 4.42
CA ILE A 287 22.36 -17.90 5.23
C ILE A 287 21.50 -19.19 5.27
N PRO A 288 21.57 -20.05 4.24
CA PRO A 288 20.70 -21.23 4.13
C PRO A 288 20.74 -22.18 5.34
N ASP A 289 21.91 -22.33 5.94
CA ASP A 289 22.14 -23.25 7.05
C ASP A 289 21.80 -22.67 8.43
N ALA A 290 21.40 -21.39 8.51
CA ALA A 290 21.08 -20.75 9.79
C ALA A 290 19.94 -21.47 10.52
N GLN A 291 20.12 -21.80 11.78
CA GLN A 291 19.07 -22.33 12.66
C GLN A 291 18.28 -21.16 13.23
N ILE A 292 16.98 -21.10 12.92
CA ILE A 292 16.13 -19.96 13.32
C ILE A 292 14.95 -20.48 14.12
N LYS A 293 14.75 -19.92 15.32
CA LYS A 293 13.57 -20.16 16.16
C LYS A 293 12.76 -18.88 16.34
N ILE A 294 11.44 -18.98 16.22
CA ILE A 294 10.50 -17.88 16.48
C ILE A 294 9.70 -18.22 17.74
N PHE A 295 9.94 -17.47 18.81
CA PHE A 295 9.28 -17.62 20.11
C PHE A 295 8.00 -16.78 20.18
N PHE A 296 6.84 -17.42 20.33
CA PHE A 296 5.54 -16.76 20.20
C PHE A 296 4.51 -17.21 21.25
N MET A 297 3.44 -16.42 21.43
CA MET A 297 2.25 -16.83 22.20
C MET A 297 1.15 -17.38 21.28
N ASP A 298 0.81 -16.61 20.25
CA ASP A 298 -0.13 -16.93 19.16
C ASP A 298 0.48 -16.42 17.85
N VAL A 299 0.44 -17.22 16.76
CA VAL A 299 0.85 -16.72 15.43
C VAL A 299 -0.34 -16.03 14.78
N ARG A 300 -0.22 -14.72 14.51
CA ARG A 300 -1.34 -13.89 14.00
C ARG A 300 -1.27 -13.64 12.50
N ALA A 301 -1.51 -14.67 11.71
CA ALA A 301 -1.49 -14.64 10.25
C ALA A 301 -2.91 -14.45 9.62
N PHE A 302 -3.55 -13.30 9.87
CA PHE A 302 -4.97 -13.08 9.56
C PHE A 302 -5.27 -12.38 8.22
N GLY A 303 -4.26 -11.83 7.53
CA GLY A 303 -4.43 -11.13 6.26
C GLY A 303 -4.47 -12.07 5.05
N LYS A 304 -4.77 -11.50 3.88
CA LYS A 304 -4.80 -12.27 2.62
C LYS A 304 -3.44 -12.93 2.35
N ASN A 305 -3.45 -14.24 2.12
CA ASN A 305 -2.27 -15.09 1.93
C ASN A 305 -1.32 -15.21 3.13
N TYR A 306 -1.71 -14.75 4.33
CA TYR A 306 -0.77 -14.78 5.47
C TYR A 306 -0.62 -16.19 6.06
N TYR A 307 -1.70 -16.97 6.12
CA TYR A 307 -1.62 -18.35 6.61
C TYR A 307 -0.79 -19.24 5.66
N HIS A 308 -0.91 -19.04 4.34
CA HIS A 308 0.01 -19.66 3.38
C HIS A 308 1.46 -19.27 3.65
N TYR A 309 1.70 -17.99 3.98
CA TYR A 309 3.04 -17.51 4.30
C TYR A 309 3.61 -18.14 5.58
N GLU A 310 2.77 -18.37 6.60
CA GLU A 310 3.11 -19.14 7.82
C GLU A 310 3.52 -20.57 7.47
N LEU A 311 2.69 -21.31 6.74
CA LEU A 311 2.98 -22.69 6.30
C LEU A 311 4.28 -22.77 5.47
N ASP A 312 4.46 -21.85 4.52
CA ASP A 312 5.68 -21.78 3.71
C ASP A 312 6.93 -21.45 4.55
N THR A 313 6.76 -20.77 5.69
CA THR A 313 7.85 -20.44 6.62
C THR A 313 8.29 -21.68 7.38
N GLU A 314 7.34 -22.46 7.90
CA GLU A 314 7.60 -23.76 8.54
C GLU A 314 8.30 -24.73 7.58
N GLN A 315 7.83 -24.82 6.33
CA GLN A 315 8.43 -25.67 5.30
C GLN A 315 9.89 -25.31 4.95
N LYS A 316 10.34 -24.09 5.29
CA LYS A 316 11.73 -23.64 5.13
C LYS A 316 12.63 -24.02 6.33
N GLY A 317 12.13 -24.80 7.28
CA GLY A 317 12.87 -25.26 8.45
C GLY A 317 13.10 -24.15 9.49
N ILE A 318 12.19 -23.17 9.55
CA ILE A 318 12.16 -22.17 10.62
C ILE A 318 11.24 -22.74 11.71
N GLU A 319 11.76 -22.88 12.93
CA GLU A 319 11.05 -23.53 14.04
C GLU A 319 10.18 -22.51 14.79
N PHE A 320 8.92 -22.84 15.02
CA PHE A 320 8.01 -22.05 15.84
C PHE A 320 7.95 -22.64 17.24
N VAL A 321 8.36 -21.86 18.25
CA VAL A 321 8.38 -22.27 19.65
C VAL A 321 7.33 -21.48 20.41
N ARG A 322 6.29 -22.16 20.88
CA ARG A 322 5.24 -21.49 21.65
C ARG A 322 5.70 -21.23 23.08
N CYS A 323 6.31 -20.07 23.31
CA CYS A 323 6.71 -19.61 24.63
C CYS A 323 6.83 -18.08 24.64
N ARG A 324 6.41 -17.44 25.74
CA ARG A 324 6.83 -16.07 26.06
C ARG A 324 8.14 -16.18 26.83
N VAL A 325 9.25 -15.87 26.15
CA VAL A 325 10.60 -15.94 26.75
C VAL A 325 10.65 -15.06 28.00
N PRO A 326 11.01 -15.59 29.18
CA PRO A 326 11.03 -14.79 30.41
C PRO A 326 12.20 -13.80 30.48
N LYS A 327 13.39 -14.24 30.02
CA LYS A 327 14.64 -13.48 30.14
C LYS A 327 15.72 -14.02 29.21
N ILE A 328 16.59 -13.13 28.75
CA ILE A 328 17.84 -13.44 28.04
C ILE A 328 19.00 -13.33 29.03
N TYR A 329 19.89 -14.32 29.02
CA TYR A 329 21.12 -14.34 29.78
C TYR A 329 22.32 -14.23 28.83
N PHE A 330 23.45 -13.76 29.33
CA PHE A 330 24.70 -13.76 28.59
C PHE A 330 25.61 -14.82 29.19
N ASN A 331 26.05 -15.77 28.37
CA ASN A 331 27.00 -16.80 28.79
C ASN A 331 28.42 -16.26 28.64
N GLU A 332 29.09 -16.01 29.77
CA GLU A 332 30.45 -15.44 29.78
C GLU A 332 31.51 -16.37 29.19
N GLU A 333 31.29 -17.70 29.19
CA GLU A 333 32.23 -18.69 28.68
C GLU A 333 32.13 -18.82 27.15
N SER A 334 30.91 -19.02 26.62
CA SER A 334 30.69 -19.14 25.17
C SER A 334 30.63 -17.80 24.45
N LYS A 335 30.38 -16.69 25.17
CA LYS A 335 30.08 -15.36 24.62
C LYS A 335 28.83 -15.37 23.72
N GLU A 336 27.84 -16.18 24.10
CA GLU A 336 26.55 -16.34 23.41
C GLU A 336 25.37 -15.89 24.29
N LEU A 337 24.21 -15.72 23.68
CA LEU A 337 22.95 -15.35 24.35
C LEU A 337 22.18 -16.62 24.74
N GLU A 338 22.04 -16.90 26.02
CA GLU A 338 21.31 -18.07 26.54
C GLU A 338 19.85 -17.70 26.80
N LEU A 339 18.92 -18.46 26.21
CA LEU A 339 17.49 -18.39 26.49
C LEU A 339 17.07 -19.61 27.30
N ILE A 340 16.38 -19.38 28.41
CA ILE A 340 15.80 -20.43 29.24
C ILE A 340 14.28 -20.31 29.18
N TYR A 341 13.62 -21.34 28.63
CA TYR A 341 12.19 -21.30 28.35
C TYR A 341 11.53 -22.67 28.59
N GLU A 342 10.20 -22.70 28.61
CA GLU A 342 9.40 -23.92 28.74
C GLU A 342 8.73 -24.25 27.41
N ASN A 343 8.72 -25.53 27.04
CA ASN A 343 7.93 -25.99 25.89
C ASN A 343 6.46 -26.24 26.28
N GLU A 344 5.64 -26.67 25.33
CA GLU A 344 4.20 -26.90 25.55
C GLU A 344 3.88 -28.05 26.53
N ARG A 345 4.88 -28.86 26.91
CA ARG A 345 4.76 -29.92 27.95
C ARG A 345 5.26 -29.46 29.32
N GLY A 346 5.69 -28.20 29.46
CA GLY A 346 6.29 -27.66 30.67
C GLY A 346 7.74 -28.11 30.91
N GLU A 347 8.41 -28.69 29.91
CA GLU A 347 9.81 -29.07 30.01
C GLU A 347 10.69 -27.83 29.85
N ARG A 348 11.63 -27.64 30.78
CA ARG A 348 12.56 -26.52 30.76
C ARG A 348 13.72 -26.79 29.80
N ILE A 349 13.86 -25.94 28.79
CA ILE A 349 14.89 -25.99 27.77
C ILE A 349 15.87 -24.83 27.97
N ARG A 350 17.14 -25.09 27.68
CA ARG A 350 18.19 -24.06 27.56
C ARG A 350 18.75 -24.12 26.15
N ASP A 351 18.79 -22.98 25.48
CA ASP A 351 19.35 -22.86 24.14
C ASP A 351 20.21 -21.60 24.05
N ASP A 352 21.42 -21.76 23.54
CA ASP A 352 22.30 -20.64 23.19
C ASP A 352 22.02 -20.14 21.77
N PHE A 353 22.21 -18.83 21.55
CA PHE A 353 22.00 -18.15 20.28
C PHE A 353 23.12 -17.15 20.00
N ASP A 354 23.48 -17.01 18.73
CA ASP A 354 24.45 -16.02 18.25
C ASP A 354 23.86 -14.61 18.24
N MET A 355 22.56 -14.51 17.98
CA MET A 355 21.84 -13.24 17.84
C MET A 355 20.38 -13.43 18.25
N VAL A 356 19.83 -12.45 18.95
CA VAL A 356 18.40 -12.41 19.29
C VAL A 356 17.76 -11.17 18.68
N VAL A 357 16.62 -11.37 18.02
CA VAL A 357 15.85 -10.32 17.35
C VAL A 357 14.55 -10.09 18.10
N LEU A 358 14.35 -8.88 18.60
CA LEU A 358 13.16 -8.46 19.31
C LEU A 358 12.12 -7.93 18.32
N SER A 359 11.00 -8.65 18.19
CA SER A 359 9.85 -8.20 17.38
C SER A 359 9.04 -7.18 18.19
N ILE A 360 9.40 -5.91 18.02
CA ILE A 360 8.89 -4.77 18.81
C ILE A 360 7.53 -4.24 18.36
N ALA A 361 6.87 -3.57 19.30
CA ALA A 361 5.52 -3.04 19.16
C ALA A 361 5.46 -1.69 18.41
N GLN A 362 4.33 -1.45 17.75
CA GLN A 362 3.95 -0.11 17.29
C GLN A 362 3.41 0.71 18.47
N VAL A 363 3.93 1.92 18.69
CA VAL A 363 3.51 2.83 19.75
C VAL A 363 3.23 4.25 19.22
N VAL A 364 2.49 5.04 20.00
CA VAL A 364 2.22 6.45 19.72
C VAL A 364 3.09 7.33 20.61
N THR A 365 3.77 8.30 20.00
CA THR A 365 4.73 9.16 20.70
C THR A 365 4.14 10.44 21.24
N ASN A 366 4.93 11.13 22.06
CA ASN A 366 4.53 12.41 22.65
C ASN A 366 4.25 13.46 21.57
N SER A 367 5.00 13.47 20.47
CA SER A 367 4.76 14.38 19.33
C SER A 367 3.40 14.13 18.68
N VAL A 368 2.98 12.87 18.54
CA VAL A 368 1.65 12.52 18.03
C VAL A 368 0.55 12.83 19.05
N LYS A 369 0.81 12.64 20.35
CA LYS A 369 -0.11 13.07 21.42
C LYS A 369 -0.28 14.58 21.46
N GLU A 370 0.78 15.35 21.21
CA GLU A 370 0.74 16.80 21.05
C GLU A 370 -0.03 17.21 19.79
N LEU A 371 0.19 16.52 18.67
CA LEU A 371 -0.59 16.71 17.46
C LEU A 371 -2.09 16.52 17.76
N ALA A 372 -2.47 15.41 18.39
CA ALA A 372 -3.87 15.14 18.75
C ALA A 372 -4.48 16.27 19.61
N LYS A 373 -3.72 16.78 20.59
CA LYS A 373 -4.12 17.94 21.41
C LYS A 373 -4.30 19.20 20.55
N SER A 374 -3.35 19.50 19.66
CA SER A 374 -3.37 20.68 18.79
C SER A 374 -4.54 20.67 17.79
N THR A 375 -5.06 19.49 17.47
CA THR A 375 -6.17 19.29 16.53
C THR A 375 -7.51 19.01 17.23
N GLY A 376 -7.55 19.00 18.57
CA GLY A 376 -8.77 18.71 19.34
C GLY A 376 -9.25 17.26 19.27
N VAL A 377 -8.39 16.34 18.83
CA VAL A 377 -8.72 14.91 18.69
C VAL A 377 -8.53 14.20 20.02
N GLN A 378 -9.56 13.49 20.47
CA GLN A 378 -9.45 12.65 21.66
C GLN A 378 -8.66 11.37 21.34
N THR A 379 -7.84 10.95 22.29
CA THR A 379 -7.06 9.71 22.21
C THR A 379 -7.44 8.75 23.33
N ASP A 380 -7.14 7.47 23.15
CA ASP A 380 -7.19 6.49 24.22
C ASP A 380 -5.98 6.62 25.16
N GLU A 381 -5.91 5.76 26.17
CA GLU A 381 -4.85 5.82 27.19
C GLU A 381 -3.45 5.55 26.63
N TRP A 382 -3.35 4.93 25.45
CA TRP A 382 -2.09 4.66 24.76
C TRP A 382 -1.74 5.69 23.69
N GLY A 383 -2.67 6.61 23.38
CA GLY A 383 -2.48 7.70 22.43
C GLY A 383 -3.09 7.48 21.05
N PHE A 384 -3.77 6.35 20.80
CA PHE A 384 -4.46 6.12 19.53
C PHE A 384 -5.72 6.99 19.42
N ALA A 385 -6.07 7.42 18.22
CA ALA A 385 -7.24 8.26 17.97
C ALA A 385 -8.55 7.54 18.34
N ARG A 386 -9.38 8.19 19.15
CA ARG A 386 -10.73 7.69 19.46
C ARG A 386 -11.70 8.04 18.34
N LEU A 387 -12.21 7.01 17.69
CA LEU A 387 -13.30 7.13 16.72
C LEU A 387 -14.66 6.89 17.41
N PRO A 388 -15.66 7.76 17.24
CA PRO A 388 -17.00 7.56 17.82
C PRO A 388 -17.64 6.24 17.36
N GLU A 389 -17.55 5.96 16.05
CA GLU A 389 -18.04 4.75 15.39
C GLU A 389 -16.87 3.92 14.83
N LYS A 390 -16.97 2.58 14.80
CA LYS A 390 -15.92 1.70 14.21
C LYS A 390 -15.94 1.65 12.68
N ASN A 391 -17.02 2.12 12.07
CA ASN A 391 -17.24 2.15 10.62
C ASN A 391 -17.24 3.57 10.06
N SER A 392 -16.66 4.55 10.76
CA SER A 392 -16.36 5.88 10.25
C SER A 392 -14.98 6.30 10.73
N LEU A 393 -14.30 7.14 9.96
CA LEU A 393 -12.94 7.61 10.23
C LEU A 393 -12.90 9.08 10.67
N GLU A 394 -14.07 9.71 10.82
CA GLU A 394 -14.19 11.00 11.46
C GLU A 394 -13.93 10.87 12.96
N THR A 395 -13.12 11.78 13.48
CA THR A 395 -12.79 11.82 14.91
C THR A 395 -13.89 12.52 15.70
N THR A 396 -13.65 12.72 17.00
CA THR A 396 -14.52 13.56 17.85
C THR A 396 -14.54 15.03 17.42
N ALA A 397 -13.55 15.49 16.67
CA ALA A 397 -13.51 16.83 16.10
C ALA A 397 -14.13 16.82 14.69
N VAL A 398 -15.19 17.62 14.51
CA VAL A 398 -15.93 17.74 13.24
C VAL A 398 -14.98 18.06 12.09
N ASN A 399 -15.11 17.42 10.93
CA ASN A 399 -14.24 17.61 9.74
C ASN A 399 -12.74 17.33 10.00
N VAL A 400 -12.41 16.63 11.09
CA VAL A 400 -11.07 16.10 11.35
C VAL A 400 -11.16 14.58 11.38
N PHE A 401 -10.38 13.93 10.51
CA PHE A 401 -10.38 12.49 10.28
C PHE A 401 -9.05 11.88 10.75
N ALA A 402 -9.05 10.59 11.07
CA ALA A 402 -7.84 9.85 11.41
C ALA A 402 -7.82 8.50 10.68
N ALA A 403 -6.65 8.08 10.19
CA ALA A 403 -6.50 6.81 9.51
C ALA A 403 -5.12 6.16 9.72
N GLY A 404 -5.05 4.85 9.49
CA GLY A 404 -3.82 4.06 9.56
C GLY A 404 -3.44 3.72 10.99
N SER A 405 -2.13 3.61 11.27
CA SER A 405 -1.64 3.19 12.58
C SER A 405 -1.91 4.19 13.72
N PHE A 406 -2.39 5.40 13.41
CA PHE A 406 -2.82 6.35 14.43
C PHE A 406 -4.14 5.93 15.10
N VAL A 407 -4.99 5.16 14.41
CA VAL A 407 -6.27 4.67 14.96
C VAL A 407 -6.09 3.41 15.81
N GLU A 408 -5.19 2.52 15.39
CA GLU A 408 -4.73 1.33 16.13
C GLU A 408 -3.56 0.70 15.37
N PRO A 409 -2.76 -0.19 15.96
CA PRO A 409 -1.67 -0.87 15.24
C PRO A 409 -2.16 -1.69 14.05
N LYS A 410 -1.56 -1.46 12.88
CA LYS A 410 -1.96 -2.07 11.60
C LYS A 410 -0.76 -2.37 10.72
N ASP A 411 -0.98 -3.24 9.74
CA ASP A 411 -0.04 -3.40 8.63
C ASP A 411 -0.40 -2.48 7.44
N ILE A 412 0.46 -2.46 6.42
CA ILE A 412 0.33 -1.62 5.23
C ILE A 412 -1.03 -1.75 4.53
N ALA A 413 -1.56 -2.97 4.34
CA ALA A 413 -2.78 -3.21 3.58
C ALA A 413 -4.01 -2.58 4.26
N ASP A 414 -4.13 -2.81 5.56
CA ASP A 414 -5.23 -2.27 6.36
C ASP A 414 -5.10 -0.74 6.46
N ALA A 415 -3.87 -0.21 6.65
CA ALA A 415 -3.64 1.24 6.69
C ALA A 415 -3.94 1.95 5.36
N VAL A 416 -3.60 1.35 4.21
CA VAL A 416 -3.90 1.88 2.88
C VAL A 416 -5.41 1.86 2.60
N SER A 417 -6.08 0.77 2.98
CA SER A 417 -7.53 0.64 2.79
C SER A 417 -8.29 1.65 3.64
N GLU A 418 -7.89 1.83 4.89
CA GLU A 418 -8.47 2.81 5.80
C GLU A 418 -8.25 4.26 5.31
N ALA A 419 -7.05 4.58 4.82
CA ALA A 419 -6.78 5.92 4.27
C ALA A 419 -7.64 6.24 3.04
N ALA A 420 -7.84 5.26 2.14
CA ALA A 420 -8.74 5.41 1.00
C ALA A 420 -10.21 5.56 1.45
N ALA A 421 -10.63 4.85 2.50
CA ALA A 421 -11.95 5.02 3.09
C ALA A 421 -12.15 6.41 3.72
N ALA A 422 -11.12 6.97 4.37
CA ALA A 422 -11.16 8.32 4.92
C ALA A 422 -11.28 9.37 3.81
N ALA A 423 -10.54 9.18 2.70
CA ALA A 423 -10.70 10.00 1.51
C ALA A 423 -12.15 9.94 0.98
N ALA A 424 -12.77 8.76 0.96
CA ALA A 424 -14.17 8.60 0.56
C ALA A 424 -15.13 9.44 1.44
N GLU A 425 -14.97 9.38 2.76
CA GLU A 425 -15.80 10.15 3.71
C GLU A 425 -15.62 11.67 3.51
N ILE A 426 -14.38 12.13 3.31
CA ILE A 426 -14.05 13.54 3.04
C ILE A 426 -14.65 14.02 1.70
N ILE A 427 -14.62 13.16 0.66
CA ILE A 427 -15.24 13.44 -0.64
C ILE A 427 -16.76 13.58 -0.45
N SER A 428 -17.40 12.59 0.17
CA SER A 428 -18.86 12.58 0.41
C SER A 428 -19.35 13.76 1.24
N LYS A 429 -18.59 14.24 2.23
CA LYS A 429 -19.02 15.37 3.06
C LYS A 429 -19.01 16.72 2.35
N GLY A 430 -18.05 16.96 1.46
CA GLY A 430 -17.92 18.24 0.78
C GLY A 430 -18.43 18.27 -0.67
N GLY A 431 -18.94 17.16 -1.18
CA GLY A 431 -19.49 17.03 -2.54
C GLY A 431 -18.42 17.03 -3.65
N MET A 432 -18.81 16.61 -4.86
CA MET A 432 -17.89 16.52 -6.00
C MET A 432 -17.47 17.93 -6.49
N PRO A 433 -16.17 18.20 -6.72
CA PRO A 433 -15.74 19.41 -7.41
C PRO A 433 -16.23 19.44 -8.87
N GLU A 434 -16.33 20.63 -9.47
CA GLU A 434 -16.64 20.77 -10.91
C GLU A 434 -15.63 19.98 -11.77
N THR A 435 -16.11 19.45 -12.90
CA THR A 435 -15.34 18.54 -13.78
C THR A 435 -13.89 19.01 -13.98
N VAL A 436 -12.93 18.15 -13.63
CA VAL A 436 -11.51 18.41 -13.85
C VAL A 436 -11.23 18.47 -15.36
N LYS A 437 -10.90 19.67 -15.87
CA LYS A 437 -10.45 19.84 -17.26
C LYS A 437 -9.11 19.13 -17.42
N ASN A 438 -9.09 18.11 -18.28
CA ASN A 438 -7.85 17.42 -18.62
C ASN A 438 -6.82 18.39 -19.19
N VAL A 439 -5.62 18.43 -18.61
CA VAL A 439 -4.45 19.04 -19.26
C VAL A 439 -4.05 18.14 -20.43
N SER A 440 -4.26 18.61 -21.66
CA SER A 440 -3.92 17.81 -22.85
C SER A 440 -2.40 17.67 -22.97
N LEU A 441 -1.90 16.44 -22.97
CA LEU A 441 -0.55 16.14 -23.45
C LEU A 441 -0.66 15.83 -24.95
N ARG A 442 -1.11 16.80 -25.76
CA ARG A 442 -1.05 16.66 -27.23
C ARG A 442 0.40 16.43 -27.64
N GLY A 443 0.69 15.26 -28.23
CA GLY A 443 1.84 15.12 -29.12
C GLY A 443 1.50 15.89 -30.39
N GLN A 444 2.25 16.96 -30.66
CA GLN A 444 2.06 17.71 -31.89
C GLN A 444 2.72 16.98 -33.07
N PRO A 445 2.23 17.18 -34.30
CA PRO A 445 2.89 16.69 -35.49
C PRO A 445 4.33 17.23 -35.55
N LEU A 446 5.31 16.35 -35.65
CA LEU A 446 6.70 16.74 -35.82
C LEU A 446 6.85 17.47 -37.16
N LEU A 447 7.17 18.77 -37.09
CA LEU A 447 7.62 19.55 -38.22
C LEU A 447 9.01 19.06 -38.67
N ASP A 448 9.38 19.32 -39.93
CA ASP A 448 10.79 19.20 -40.35
C ASP A 448 11.63 20.14 -39.47
N GLY A 449 12.65 19.61 -38.79
CA GLY A 449 13.42 20.39 -37.83
C GLY A 449 14.65 19.66 -37.29
N ARG A 450 15.47 20.44 -36.58
CA ARG A 450 16.86 20.13 -36.17
C ARG A 450 16.93 19.34 -34.86
N THR A 451 18.00 18.59 -34.65
CA THR A 451 18.28 17.91 -33.38
C THR A 451 19.31 18.70 -32.59
N ALA A 452 19.03 18.93 -31.30
CA ALA A 452 20.01 19.51 -30.39
C ALA A 452 20.34 18.58 -29.22
N VAL A 453 21.54 18.72 -28.68
CA VAL A 453 21.96 18.07 -27.43
C VAL A 453 22.23 19.11 -26.36
N VAL A 454 21.64 18.96 -25.18
CA VAL A 454 21.91 19.80 -24.00
C VAL A 454 22.77 19.01 -23.02
N LEU A 455 23.98 19.47 -22.74
CA LEU A 455 24.89 18.89 -21.76
C LEU A 455 24.81 19.66 -20.44
N CYS A 456 24.26 19.03 -19.40
CA CYS A 456 24.20 19.64 -18.07
C CYS A 456 25.51 19.40 -17.30
N LYS A 457 26.09 20.47 -16.73
CA LYS A 457 27.28 20.35 -15.85
C LYS A 457 26.91 19.87 -14.45
N CYS A 458 25.63 19.96 -14.07
CA CYS A 458 25.12 19.69 -12.73
C CYS A 458 25.92 20.47 -11.67
N ALA A 459 26.08 21.78 -11.90
CA ALA A 459 26.89 22.72 -11.12
C ALA A 459 28.32 22.18 -10.83
N GLY A 460 28.95 21.67 -11.88
CA GLY A 460 30.30 21.10 -11.86
C GLY A 460 30.39 19.62 -11.45
N THR A 461 29.31 18.99 -10.99
CA THR A 461 29.36 17.58 -10.55
C THR A 461 29.69 16.62 -11.69
N ILE A 462 29.11 16.85 -12.87
CA ILE A 462 29.38 16.02 -14.04
C ILE A 462 30.74 16.41 -14.65
N SER A 463 30.96 17.70 -14.89
CA SER A 463 32.19 18.19 -15.55
C SER A 463 33.48 18.02 -14.73
N LYS A 464 33.39 17.75 -13.42
CA LYS A 464 34.56 17.37 -12.60
C LYS A 464 35.06 15.96 -12.91
N ASN A 465 34.16 15.05 -13.30
CA ASN A 465 34.47 13.63 -13.49
C ASN A 465 34.69 13.25 -14.96
N ILE A 466 34.14 14.03 -15.90
CA ILE A 466 34.29 13.83 -17.34
C ILE A 466 34.53 15.15 -18.06
N ASN A 467 35.24 15.11 -19.19
CA ASN A 467 35.49 16.30 -20.01
C ASN A 467 34.32 16.54 -20.98
N LEU A 468 33.40 17.42 -20.60
CA LEU A 468 32.24 17.75 -21.43
C LEU A 468 32.60 18.49 -22.73
N ASP A 469 33.71 19.24 -22.76
CA ASP A 469 34.14 19.95 -23.97
C ASP A 469 34.57 18.96 -25.07
N LYS A 470 35.26 17.88 -24.68
CA LYS A 470 35.61 16.78 -25.60
C LYS A 470 34.38 16.03 -26.11
N ILE A 471 33.38 15.82 -25.25
CA ILE A 471 32.12 15.20 -25.65
C ILE A 471 31.39 16.14 -26.63
N GLU A 472 31.31 17.43 -26.32
CA GLU A 472 30.70 18.43 -27.20
C GLU A 472 31.37 18.46 -28.58
N GLU A 473 32.70 18.47 -28.66
CA GLU A 473 33.45 18.46 -29.92
C GLU A 473 33.04 17.28 -30.81
N LYS A 474 32.94 16.08 -30.22
CA LYS A 474 32.52 14.88 -30.95
C LYS A 474 31.04 14.89 -31.32
N LEU A 475 30.16 15.32 -30.42
CA LEU A 475 28.73 15.43 -30.70
C LEU A 475 28.44 16.42 -31.83
N ARG A 476 29.17 17.55 -31.88
CA ARG A 476 29.08 18.52 -32.99
C ARG A 476 29.55 17.96 -34.33
N ALA A 477 30.43 16.96 -34.32
CA ALA A 477 30.87 16.27 -35.54
C ALA A 477 29.86 15.21 -36.04
N HIS A 478 28.87 14.84 -35.23
CA HIS A 478 27.88 13.85 -35.60
C HIS A 478 26.80 14.42 -36.52
N LYS A 479 26.61 13.81 -37.69
CA LYS A 479 25.72 14.31 -38.78
C LYS A 479 24.27 14.58 -38.39
N ASP A 480 23.77 13.90 -37.35
CA ASP A 480 22.36 13.97 -36.92
C ASP A 480 22.15 15.00 -35.79
N ILE A 481 23.20 15.71 -35.36
CA ILE A 481 23.19 16.74 -34.32
C ILE A 481 23.54 18.07 -34.95
N GLU A 482 22.66 19.07 -34.86
CA GLU A 482 22.91 20.40 -35.41
C GLU A 482 23.48 21.36 -34.38
N GLU A 483 23.11 21.20 -33.11
CA GLU A 483 23.52 22.10 -32.06
C GLU A 483 23.78 21.35 -30.76
N VAL A 484 24.83 21.78 -30.04
CA VAL A 484 25.13 21.29 -28.69
C VAL A 484 25.23 22.51 -27.78
N VAL A 485 24.59 22.47 -26.63
CA VAL A 485 24.63 23.57 -25.64
C VAL A 485 25.00 23.00 -24.29
N GLN A 486 25.97 23.62 -23.62
CA GLN A 486 26.26 23.32 -22.22
C GLN A 486 25.49 24.27 -21.30
N VAL A 487 24.84 23.71 -20.29
CA VAL A 487 24.12 24.46 -19.26
C VAL A 487 24.70 24.10 -17.90
N ASP A 488 24.94 25.07 -17.03
CA ASP A 488 25.59 24.81 -15.75
C ASP A 488 24.72 23.95 -14.82
N ALA A 489 23.49 24.37 -14.57
CA ALA A 489 22.50 23.60 -13.81
C ALA A 489 21.12 23.72 -14.48
N LEU A 490 20.73 22.69 -15.23
CA LEU A 490 19.49 22.72 -16.02
C LEU A 490 18.21 22.72 -15.18
N CYS A 491 18.26 22.16 -13.97
CA CYS A 491 17.10 21.93 -13.13
C CYS A 491 16.69 23.11 -12.24
N VAL A 492 17.50 24.18 -12.16
CA VAL A 492 17.15 25.38 -11.38
C VAL A 492 16.36 26.38 -12.26
N PRO A 493 15.60 27.33 -11.67
CA PRO A 493 14.74 28.24 -12.42
C PRO A 493 15.45 28.98 -13.57
N ASP A 494 16.67 29.48 -13.35
CA ASP A 494 17.44 30.16 -14.40
C ASP A 494 17.86 29.20 -15.53
N GLY A 495 18.22 27.96 -15.20
CA GLY A 495 18.54 26.92 -16.17
C GLY A 495 17.33 26.49 -17.00
N LEU A 496 16.15 26.37 -16.36
CA LEU A 496 14.89 26.10 -17.05
C LEU A 496 14.50 27.25 -17.98
N LYS A 497 14.72 28.49 -17.55
CA LYS A 497 14.50 29.67 -18.38
C LYS A 497 15.43 29.68 -19.59
N GLN A 498 16.74 29.48 -19.38
CA GLN A 498 17.73 29.41 -20.46
C GLN A 498 17.40 28.28 -21.45
N PHE A 499 17.01 27.10 -20.95
CA PHE A 499 16.54 25.99 -21.78
C PHE A 499 15.30 26.36 -22.60
N SER A 500 14.33 27.03 -21.99
CA SER A 500 13.09 27.41 -22.65
C SER A 500 13.32 28.45 -23.75
N GLU A 501 14.21 29.43 -23.50
CA GLU A 501 14.64 30.42 -24.50
C GLU A 501 15.38 29.75 -25.66
N PHE A 502 16.30 28.83 -25.37
CA PHE A 502 17.01 28.04 -26.37
C PHE A 502 16.04 27.24 -27.27
N VAL A 503 15.11 26.51 -26.67
CA VAL A 503 14.14 25.68 -27.41
C VAL A 503 13.22 26.54 -28.28
N ARG A 504 12.80 27.72 -27.78
CA ARG A 504 11.96 28.66 -28.51
C ARG A 504 12.66 29.22 -29.75
N ASP A 505 13.92 29.63 -29.60
CA ASP A 505 14.64 30.37 -30.63
C ASP A 505 15.22 29.44 -31.73
N ALA A 506 15.48 28.16 -31.40
CA ALA A 506 16.16 27.22 -32.29
C ALA A 506 15.26 26.39 -33.22
N ASN A 507 13.92 26.49 -33.13
CA ASN A 507 12.95 25.73 -33.95
C ASN A 507 13.32 24.23 -34.08
N LEU A 508 13.46 23.57 -32.93
CA LEU A 508 13.99 22.22 -32.83
C LEU A 508 12.90 21.15 -33.05
N ARG A 509 13.27 20.04 -33.68
CA ARG A 509 12.42 18.83 -33.75
C ARG A 509 12.64 17.93 -32.53
N THR A 510 13.88 17.83 -32.07
CA THR A 510 14.27 16.88 -31.03
C THR A 510 15.36 17.48 -30.17
N VAL A 511 15.24 17.29 -28.86
CA VAL A 511 16.26 17.67 -27.88
C VAL A 511 16.62 16.45 -27.06
N VAL A 512 17.89 16.09 -27.06
CA VAL A 512 18.46 15.07 -26.17
C VAL A 512 19.19 15.78 -25.03
N ILE A 513 18.79 15.53 -23.80
CA ILE A 513 19.33 16.19 -22.62
C ILE A 513 20.19 15.19 -21.85
N ALA A 514 21.50 15.40 -21.83
CA ALA A 514 22.44 14.64 -21.00
C ALA A 514 22.52 15.28 -19.61
N ALA A 515 21.83 14.71 -18.63
CA ALA A 515 21.72 15.27 -17.28
C ALA A 515 21.63 14.18 -16.20
N CYS A 516 20.94 14.48 -15.09
CA CYS A 516 20.64 13.54 -14.03
C CYS A 516 19.21 12.98 -14.15
N GLN A 517 18.97 11.80 -13.57
CA GLN A 517 17.63 11.22 -13.29
C GLN A 517 16.58 11.46 -14.39
N THR A 518 16.46 10.50 -15.30
CA THR A 518 15.57 10.56 -16.47
C THR A 518 14.09 10.84 -16.16
N GLY A 519 13.51 10.23 -15.12
CA GLY A 519 12.06 10.30 -14.89
C GLY A 519 11.52 11.66 -14.40
N THR A 520 12.14 12.22 -13.35
CA THR A 520 11.63 13.42 -12.64
C THR A 520 11.78 14.69 -13.48
N PHE A 521 12.87 14.79 -14.25
CA PHE A 521 13.19 16.00 -14.99
C PHE A 521 12.60 16.04 -16.40
N MET A 522 12.30 14.89 -17.03
CA MET A 522 11.61 14.85 -18.33
C MET A 522 10.28 15.61 -18.29
N ALA A 523 9.46 15.42 -17.25
CA ALA A 523 8.20 16.13 -17.08
C ALA A 523 8.41 17.63 -16.90
N LYS A 524 9.34 18.03 -16.03
CA LYS A 524 9.70 19.45 -15.80
C LYS A 524 10.18 20.13 -17.08
N PHE A 525 11.03 19.49 -17.88
CA PHE A 525 11.53 20.05 -19.14
C PHE A 525 10.45 20.10 -20.23
N ALA A 526 9.61 19.07 -20.32
CA ALA A 526 8.49 19.06 -21.25
C ALA A 526 7.44 20.13 -20.91
N GLU A 527 7.16 20.36 -19.63
CA GLU A 527 6.27 21.41 -19.16
C GLU A 527 6.86 22.80 -19.41
N ALA A 528 8.16 23.00 -19.10
CA ALA A 528 8.87 24.23 -19.39
C ALA A 528 8.82 24.55 -20.90
N ALA A 529 9.14 23.58 -21.76
CA ALA A 529 9.05 23.76 -23.21
C ALA A 529 7.62 24.13 -23.67
N LYS A 530 6.59 23.47 -23.13
CA LYS A 530 5.18 23.77 -23.44
C LYS A 530 4.74 25.15 -23.00
N LYS A 531 5.24 25.66 -21.88
CA LYS A 531 4.86 26.96 -21.34
C LYS A 531 5.34 28.11 -22.23
N TYR A 532 6.46 27.93 -22.94
CA TYR A 532 7.14 29.01 -23.67
C TYR A 532 7.18 28.82 -25.19
N CYS A 533 6.80 27.64 -25.71
CA CYS A 533 6.81 27.33 -27.14
C CYS A 533 5.42 26.89 -27.60
N GLU A 534 4.92 27.51 -28.68
CA GLU A 534 3.68 27.08 -29.34
C GLU A 534 3.81 25.65 -29.87
N ASN A 535 5.01 25.26 -30.33
CA ASN A 535 5.31 23.90 -30.78
C ASN A 535 6.55 23.29 -30.07
N PRO A 536 6.39 22.57 -28.95
CA PRO A 536 7.52 22.01 -28.20
C PRO A 536 8.15 20.79 -28.92
N PRO A 537 9.50 20.63 -28.87
CA PRO A 537 10.21 19.51 -29.50
C PRO A 537 9.99 18.20 -28.75
N ASN A 538 10.35 17.08 -29.38
CA ASN A 538 10.48 15.80 -28.69
C ASN A 538 11.68 15.84 -27.73
N ILE A 539 11.45 15.68 -26.42
CA ILE A 539 12.50 15.73 -25.40
C ILE A 539 12.82 14.33 -24.91
N ASN A 540 14.08 13.94 -25.03
CA ASN A 540 14.62 12.72 -24.43
C ASN A 540 15.72 13.10 -23.43
N VAL A 541 15.87 12.32 -22.36
CA VAL A 541 16.88 12.57 -21.32
C VAL A 541 17.76 11.33 -21.22
N VAL A 542 19.07 11.53 -21.08
CA VAL A 542 20.07 10.50 -20.81
C VAL A 542 20.65 10.73 -19.42
N ASP A 543 20.60 9.73 -18.55
CA ASP A 543 21.14 9.83 -17.18
C ASP A 543 22.65 9.60 -17.17
N VAL A 544 23.40 10.67 -17.45
CA VAL A 544 24.87 10.62 -17.48
C VAL A 544 25.46 10.73 -16.08
N ARG A 545 24.75 11.36 -15.13
CA ARG A 545 25.21 11.46 -13.73
C ARG A 545 25.24 10.09 -13.06
N ARG A 546 24.31 9.21 -13.43
CA ARG A 546 24.25 7.86 -12.87
C ARG A 546 25.41 6.98 -13.32
N ALA A 547 25.77 7.09 -14.60
CA ALA A 547 26.87 6.35 -15.19
C ALA A 547 28.19 6.60 -14.45
N LEU A 548 28.42 7.82 -13.92
CA LEU A 548 29.63 8.18 -13.16
C LEU A 548 29.90 7.29 -11.93
N TRP A 549 28.86 6.70 -11.32
CA TRP A 549 29.01 5.86 -10.12
C TRP A 549 28.76 4.37 -10.37
N MET A 550 28.00 4.01 -11.40
CA MET A 550 27.71 2.61 -11.73
C MET A 550 28.82 1.96 -12.55
N VAL A 551 29.45 2.73 -13.43
CA VAL A 551 30.43 2.20 -14.39
C VAL A 551 31.79 2.18 -13.72
N LYS A 552 32.24 0.98 -13.34
CA LYS A 552 33.56 0.74 -12.72
C LYS A 552 34.64 0.45 -13.78
N THR A 553 34.60 1.16 -14.91
CA THR A 553 35.62 1.03 -15.97
C THR A 553 36.45 2.31 -16.03
N ASP A 554 37.68 2.22 -16.52
CA ASP A 554 38.57 3.39 -16.65
C ASP A 554 38.11 4.37 -17.75
N ASP A 555 37.07 4.02 -18.53
CA ASP A 555 36.58 4.80 -19.67
C ASP A 555 35.07 5.12 -19.56
N VAL A 556 34.68 5.69 -18.42
CA VAL A 556 33.32 6.22 -18.18
C VAL A 556 32.94 7.29 -19.22
N GLN A 557 33.92 8.06 -19.71
CA GLN A 557 33.67 9.13 -20.67
C GLN A 557 33.16 8.59 -22.00
N SER A 558 33.83 7.59 -22.60
CA SER A 558 33.35 6.99 -23.85
C SER A 558 32.04 6.23 -23.65
N PHE A 559 31.80 5.64 -22.48
CA PHE A 559 30.49 5.05 -22.16
C PHE A 559 29.36 6.10 -22.21
N ILE A 560 29.56 7.26 -21.56
CA ILE A 560 28.56 8.35 -21.53
C ILE A 560 28.34 8.93 -22.93
N GLU A 561 29.42 9.17 -23.68
CA GLU A 561 29.35 9.61 -25.07
C GLU A 561 28.48 8.68 -25.91
N LYS A 562 28.72 7.36 -25.79
CA LYS A 562 27.98 6.35 -26.52
C LYS A 562 26.51 6.29 -26.13
N GLN A 563 26.19 6.45 -24.85
CA GLN A 563 24.80 6.53 -24.37
C GLN A 563 24.06 7.75 -24.97
N ILE A 564 24.73 8.91 -25.06
CA ILE A 564 24.14 10.11 -25.68
C ILE A 564 23.87 9.86 -27.17
N LEU A 565 24.82 9.28 -27.90
CA LEU A 565 24.68 8.97 -29.32
C LEU A 565 23.59 7.92 -29.60
N MET A 566 23.49 6.88 -28.77
CA MET A 566 22.42 5.90 -28.82
C MET A 566 21.04 6.56 -28.69
N GLU A 567 20.86 7.47 -27.73
CA GLU A 567 19.60 8.20 -27.54
C GLU A 567 19.33 9.16 -28.71
N VAL A 568 20.35 9.82 -29.25
CA VAL A 568 20.22 10.64 -30.46
C VAL A 568 19.76 9.77 -31.64
N ALA A 569 20.36 8.60 -31.84
CA ALA A 569 19.94 7.66 -32.87
C ALA A 569 18.48 7.23 -32.68
N PHE A 570 18.10 6.85 -31.47
CA PHE A 570 16.72 6.50 -31.10
C PHE A 570 15.73 7.63 -31.39
N ALA A 571 16.05 8.84 -30.95
CA ALA A 571 15.15 9.99 -31.05
C ALA A 571 14.98 10.50 -32.49
N THR A 572 15.99 10.34 -33.34
CA THR A 572 16.01 10.85 -34.72
C THR A 572 15.46 9.87 -35.76
N HIS A 573 15.54 8.55 -35.53
CA HIS A 573 15.25 7.51 -36.53
C HIS A 573 13.78 7.03 -36.60
N GLY A 574 12.82 7.94 -36.41
CA GLY A 574 11.37 7.67 -36.57
C GLY A 574 10.84 7.92 -38.00
N ARG A 575 9.92 7.08 -38.49
CA ARG A 575 9.27 7.29 -39.80
C ARG A 575 8.45 8.58 -39.83
N LYS A 576 8.73 9.49 -40.79
CA LYS A 576 8.05 10.80 -40.96
C LYS A 576 6.51 10.73 -41.06
N ARG A 577 5.91 9.59 -41.41
CA ARG A 577 4.46 9.43 -41.67
C ARG A 577 3.63 8.90 -40.49
N GLU A 578 4.25 8.48 -39.38
CA GLU A 578 3.53 7.78 -38.30
C GLU A 578 2.96 8.69 -37.21
N PHE A 579 3.28 9.98 -37.22
CA PHE A 579 2.81 10.96 -36.23
C PHE A 579 1.53 11.73 -36.67
N LEU A 580 0.97 11.41 -37.84
CA LEU A 580 -0.33 11.93 -38.30
C LEU A 580 -1.51 11.08 -37.82
N TYR A 581 -1.26 10.01 -37.08
CA TYR A 581 -2.32 9.22 -36.47
C TYR A 581 -2.79 9.94 -35.20
N GLU A 582 -3.92 10.64 -35.29
CA GLU A 582 -4.64 11.08 -34.10
C GLU A 582 -5.01 9.82 -33.31
N PRO A 583 -4.53 9.64 -32.06
CA PRO A 583 -5.09 8.60 -31.22
C PRO A 583 -6.61 8.84 -31.16
N PRO A 584 -7.44 7.79 -31.27
CA PRO A 584 -8.89 7.95 -31.23
C PRO A 584 -9.25 8.82 -30.02
N SER A 585 -10.14 9.79 -30.22
CA SER A 585 -10.62 10.61 -29.11
C SER A 585 -11.13 9.65 -28.03
N GLY A 586 -10.56 9.75 -26.81
CA GLY A 586 -10.87 8.78 -25.77
C GLY A 586 -12.37 8.71 -25.51
N LYS A 587 -12.88 7.59 -25.05
CA LYS A 587 -14.32 7.51 -24.78
C LYS A 587 -14.72 8.53 -23.72
N LYS A 588 -15.88 9.16 -23.93
CA LYS A 588 -16.53 10.01 -22.92
C LYS A 588 -16.73 9.16 -21.69
N SER A 589 -16.32 9.65 -20.52
CA SER A 589 -16.58 8.92 -19.29
C SER A 589 -18.08 8.96 -18.97
N LEU A 590 -18.65 7.80 -18.71
CA LEU A 590 -19.99 7.68 -18.17
C LEU A 590 -19.92 7.95 -16.66
N LYS A 591 -20.56 9.03 -16.21
CA LYS A 591 -20.71 9.36 -14.79
C LYS A 591 -21.77 8.46 -14.14
N LYS A 592 -21.53 7.14 -14.13
CA LYS A 592 -22.42 6.11 -13.58
C LYS A 592 -21.60 4.95 -13.06
N ALA A 593 -21.93 4.41 -11.89
CA ALA A 593 -21.28 3.26 -11.30
C ALA A 593 -22.19 2.02 -11.33
N VAL A 594 -21.58 0.84 -11.49
CA VAL A 594 -22.25 -0.45 -11.27
C VAL A 594 -21.57 -1.16 -10.12
N ILE A 595 -22.37 -1.67 -9.18
CA ILE A 595 -21.93 -2.44 -8.02
C ILE A 595 -22.55 -3.84 -8.13
N ILE A 596 -21.72 -4.88 -8.07
CA ILE A 596 -22.14 -6.28 -8.12
C ILE A 596 -22.08 -6.84 -6.70
N GLY A 597 -23.25 -7.00 -6.07
CA GLY A 597 -23.45 -7.43 -4.69
C GLY A 597 -23.96 -6.30 -3.79
N GLY A 598 -25.12 -6.53 -3.15
CA GLY A 598 -25.82 -5.61 -2.26
C GLY A 598 -25.56 -5.86 -0.77
N GLY A 599 -24.40 -6.40 -0.41
CA GLY A 599 -23.95 -6.51 0.99
C GLY A 599 -23.42 -5.19 1.57
N VAL A 600 -22.97 -5.18 2.82
CA VAL A 600 -22.51 -3.96 3.51
C VAL A 600 -21.39 -3.21 2.78
N ALA A 601 -20.49 -3.91 2.08
CA ALA A 601 -19.45 -3.28 1.25
C ALA A 601 -20.01 -2.64 -0.03
N GLY A 602 -20.99 -3.27 -0.67
CA GLY A 602 -21.65 -2.70 -1.85
C GLY A 602 -22.51 -1.50 -1.49
N LEU A 603 -23.25 -1.58 -0.38
CA LEU A 603 -24.06 -0.48 0.14
C LEU A 603 -23.19 0.72 0.55
N SER A 604 -22.06 0.49 1.22
CA SER A 604 -21.16 1.58 1.61
C SER A 604 -20.49 2.25 0.39
N ALA A 605 -20.15 1.48 -0.65
CA ALA A 605 -19.67 2.04 -1.91
C ALA A 605 -20.76 2.86 -2.63
N ALA A 606 -22.00 2.37 -2.63
CA ALA A 606 -23.15 3.08 -3.20
C ALA A 606 -23.42 4.41 -2.49
N GLU A 607 -23.34 4.43 -1.15
CA GLU A 607 -23.47 5.64 -0.32
C GLU A 607 -22.47 6.73 -0.73
N VAL A 608 -21.21 6.35 -1.00
CA VAL A 608 -20.17 7.30 -1.45
C VAL A 608 -20.56 7.93 -2.79
N PHE A 609 -20.98 7.13 -3.77
CA PHE A 609 -21.37 7.65 -5.09
C PHE A 609 -22.66 8.47 -5.04
N ALA A 610 -23.66 8.02 -4.31
CA ALA A 610 -24.95 8.68 -4.15
C ALA A 610 -24.80 10.08 -3.55
N HIS A 611 -24.01 10.24 -2.48
CA HIS A 611 -23.72 11.55 -1.88
C HIS A 611 -23.04 12.52 -2.85
N ASN A 612 -22.38 12.01 -3.89
CA ASN A 612 -21.71 12.82 -4.91
C ASN A 612 -22.54 12.97 -6.19
N GLY A 613 -23.83 12.62 -6.16
CA GLY A 613 -24.75 12.76 -7.30
C GLY A 613 -24.39 11.87 -8.50
N ILE A 614 -23.70 10.75 -8.26
CA ILE A 614 -23.34 9.79 -9.30
C ILE A 614 -24.40 8.70 -9.33
N PRO A 615 -25.09 8.49 -10.46
CA PRO A 615 -26.01 7.39 -10.65
C PRO A 615 -25.36 6.03 -10.35
N VAL A 616 -26.05 5.18 -9.60
CA VAL A 616 -25.57 3.83 -9.23
C VAL A 616 -26.59 2.77 -9.63
N VAL A 617 -26.11 1.62 -10.11
CA VAL A 617 -26.92 0.39 -10.19
C VAL A 617 -26.27 -0.66 -9.30
N ILE A 618 -27.02 -1.15 -8.32
CA ILE A 618 -26.63 -2.30 -7.50
C ILE A 618 -27.31 -3.54 -8.09
N ILE A 619 -26.52 -4.57 -8.39
CA ILE A 619 -26.98 -5.86 -8.90
C ILE A 619 -26.83 -6.86 -7.77
N GLU A 620 -27.95 -7.36 -7.25
CA GLU A 620 -28.00 -8.35 -6.18
C GLU A 620 -28.58 -9.66 -6.72
N LYS A 621 -27.83 -10.75 -6.50
CA LYS A 621 -28.19 -12.08 -6.98
C LYS A 621 -29.42 -12.62 -6.26
N GLU A 622 -29.51 -12.32 -4.97
CA GLU A 622 -30.60 -12.78 -4.11
C GLU A 622 -31.81 -11.85 -4.22
N ASP A 623 -32.96 -12.30 -3.72
CA ASP A 623 -34.21 -11.53 -3.71
C ASP A 623 -34.18 -10.33 -2.75
N ASN A 624 -33.20 -10.29 -1.84
CA ASN A 624 -33.02 -9.27 -0.82
C ASN A 624 -31.57 -8.82 -0.71
N ILE A 625 -31.37 -7.53 -0.42
CA ILE A 625 -30.06 -6.93 -0.11
C ILE A 625 -29.66 -7.15 1.36
N GLY A 626 -28.39 -6.87 1.67
CA GLY A 626 -27.81 -7.01 3.02
C GLY A 626 -26.79 -8.15 3.15
N GLY A 627 -26.69 -9.02 2.14
CA GLY A 627 -25.69 -10.09 2.08
C GLY A 627 -25.81 -11.09 3.24
N VAL A 628 -24.66 -11.50 3.80
CA VAL A 628 -24.60 -12.42 4.97
C VAL A 628 -25.11 -11.80 6.27
N ASN A 629 -25.30 -10.48 6.32
CA ASN A 629 -25.79 -9.75 7.49
C ASN A 629 -27.27 -9.34 7.38
N ARG A 630 -28.00 -9.83 6.37
CA ARG A 630 -29.39 -9.42 6.10
C ARG A 630 -30.35 -9.65 7.29
N ASP A 631 -30.08 -10.66 8.10
CA ASP A 631 -30.89 -10.97 9.29
C ASP A 631 -30.58 -10.05 10.49
N GLY A 632 -29.75 -9.02 10.31
CA GLY A 632 -29.37 -8.08 11.36
C GLY A 632 -28.37 -8.64 12.38
N ILE A 633 -27.76 -9.80 12.11
CA ILE A 633 -26.80 -10.45 13.00
C ILE A 633 -25.49 -9.67 13.05
N GLY A 634 -25.03 -9.47 14.28
CA GLY A 634 -23.75 -8.85 14.61
C GLY A 634 -23.87 -7.37 14.95
N LEU A 635 -22.82 -6.85 15.59
CA LEU A 635 -22.78 -5.51 16.14
C LEU A 635 -21.75 -4.64 15.41
N LEU A 636 -22.12 -3.38 15.22
CA LEU A 636 -21.20 -2.26 15.13
C LEU A 636 -21.01 -1.67 16.53
N LYS A 637 -20.12 -0.68 16.69
CA LYS A 637 -19.74 -0.19 18.02
C LYS A 637 -20.93 0.35 18.83
N ASN A 638 -21.81 1.14 18.21
CA ASN A 638 -22.97 1.75 18.88
C ASN A 638 -24.32 1.39 18.22
N SER A 639 -24.34 0.47 17.24
CA SER A 639 -25.54 0.06 16.51
C SER A 639 -25.45 -1.40 16.07
N THR A 640 -26.55 -1.99 15.64
CA THR A 640 -26.55 -3.30 14.98
C THR A 640 -26.18 -3.16 13.50
N ILE A 641 -25.70 -4.25 12.88
CA ILE A 641 -25.46 -4.24 11.43
C ILE A 641 -26.78 -4.07 10.66
N GLY A 642 -27.89 -4.60 11.19
CA GLY A 642 -29.23 -4.42 10.61
C GLY A 642 -29.66 -2.95 10.57
N GLU A 643 -29.48 -2.21 11.67
CA GLU A 643 -29.76 -0.77 11.72
C GLU A 643 -28.94 0.02 10.70
N TYR A 644 -27.64 -0.31 10.56
CA TYR A 644 -26.80 0.29 9.53
C TYR A 644 -27.37 0.03 8.13
N ILE A 645 -27.65 -1.23 7.78
CA ILE A 645 -28.21 -1.62 6.47
C ILE A 645 -29.52 -0.86 6.20
N SER A 646 -30.47 -0.88 7.13
CA SER A 646 -31.75 -0.18 6.99
C SER A 646 -31.56 1.33 6.80
N SER A 647 -30.68 1.95 7.59
CA SER A 647 -30.40 3.38 7.48
C SER A 647 -29.75 3.76 6.15
N THR A 648 -28.84 2.94 5.64
CA THR A 648 -28.17 3.17 4.36
C THR A 648 -29.15 2.99 3.19
N ILE A 649 -30.00 1.97 3.23
CA ILE A 649 -31.03 1.79 2.21
C ILE A 649 -31.96 2.99 2.17
N GLU A 650 -32.38 3.51 3.33
CA GLU A 650 -33.23 4.69 3.40
C GLU A 650 -32.57 5.91 2.75
N LYS A 651 -31.29 6.17 3.07
CA LYS A 651 -30.52 7.25 2.43
C LYS A 651 -30.40 7.10 0.90
N LEU A 652 -30.35 5.87 0.40
CA LEU A 652 -30.22 5.60 -1.03
C LEU A 652 -31.53 5.77 -1.80
N LYS A 653 -32.70 5.76 -1.14
CA LYS A 653 -34.00 5.95 -1.80
C LYS A 653 -34.15 7.33 -2.44
N ASP A 654 -33.59 8.35 -1.80
CA ASP A 654 -33.66 9.74 -2.26
C ASP A 654 -32.56 10.09 -3.29
N ALA A 655 -31.68 9.13 -3.61
CA ALA A 655 -30.59 9.28 -4.56
C ALA A 655 -30.88 8.56 -5.89
N ASP A 656 -30.09 8.84 -6.93
CA ASP A 656 -30.18 8.14 -8.23
C ASP A 656 -29.54 6.74 -8.14
N VAL A 657 -30.17 5.86 -7.36
CA VAL A 657 -29.72 4.50 -7.10
C VAL A 657 -30.80 3.51 -7.50
N GLU A 658 -30.46 2.64 -8.43
CA GLU A 658 -31.30 1.54 -8.87
C GLU A 658 -30.80 0.23 -8.27
N ILE A 659 -31.68 -0.55 -7.63
CA ILE A 659 -31.35 -1.84 -7.03
C ILE A 659 -32.09 -2.93 -7.80
N LEU A 660 -31.33 -3.82 -8.43
CA LEU A 660 -31.83 -4.97 -9.18
C LEU A 660 -31.58 -6.24 -8.34
N THR A 661 -32.61 -6.70 -7.64
CA THR A 661 -32.59 -7.99 -6.92
C THR A 661 -32.92 -9.15 -7.85
N SER A 662 -32.67 -10.37 -7.40
CA SER A 662 -32.84 -11.61 -8.19
C SER A 662 -32.18 -11.51 -9.57
N SER A 663 -31.07 -10.78 -9.66
CA SER A 663 -30.44 -10.39 -10.93
C SER A 663 -28.97 -10.76 -10.90
N ARG A 664 -28.45 -11.32 -12.00
CA ARG A 664 -27.04 -11.73 -12.09
C ARG A 664 -26.36 -11.17 -13.31
N VAL A 665 -25.08 -10.86 -13.17
CA VAL A 665 -24.25 -10.45 -14.30
C VAL A 665 -23.92 -11.68 -15.14
N VAL A 666 -24.19 -11.60 -16.44
CA VAL A 666 -23.88 -12.68 -17.40
C VAL A 666 -22.71 -12.33 -18.31
N LYS A 667 -22.43 -11.03 -18.49
CA LYS A 667 -21.32 -10.57 -19.34
C LYS A 667 -20.90 -9.15 -18.96
N ILE A 668 -19.60 -8.92 -18.93
CA ILE A 668 -19.02 -7.57 -18.81
C ILE A 668 -18.13 -7.33 -20.04
N SER A 669 -18.21 -6.15 -20.62
CA SER A 669 -17.36 -5.74 -21.74
C SER A 669 -17.06 -4.24 -21.65
N GLY A 670 -16.18 -3.74 -22.52
CA GLY A 670 -15.73 -2.33 -22.47
C GLY A 670 -14.54 -2.13 -21.54
N SER A 671 -14.30 -0.88 -21.16
CA SER A 671 -13.08 -0.45 -20.45
C SER A 671 -13.40 0.71 -19.50
N ALA A 672 -12.43 1.12 -18.70
CA ALA A 672 -12.56 2.25 -17.78
C ALA A 672 -13.24 3.45 -18.46
N GLY A 673 -14.32 3.96 -17.86
CA GLY A 673 -15.13 5.04 -18.42
C GLY A 673 -16.31 4.62 -19.28
N ALA A 674 -16.32 3.41 -19.83
CA ALA A 674 -17.34 2.94 -20.76
C ALA A 674 -17.45 1.41 -20.75
N PHE A 675 -17.90 0.86 -19.62
CA PHE A 675 -18.30 -0.53 -19.47
C PHE A 675 -19.72 -0.76 -19.96
N ASP A 676 -19.91 -1.95 -20.52
CA ASP A 676 -21.20 -2.53 -20.85
C ASP A 676 -21.38 -3.78 -19.98
N VAL A 677 -22.29 -3.72 -19.01
CA VAL A 677 -22.64 -4.81 -18.09
C VAL A 677 -23.99 -5.38 -18.51
N VAL A 678 -24.02 -6.65 -18.87
CA VAL A 678 -25.24 -7.38 -19.23
C VAL A 678 -25.71 -8.17 -18.02
N VAL A 679 -26.95 -7.91 -17.63
CA VAL A 679 -27.61 -8.46 -16.44
C VAL A 679 -28.81 -9.27 -16.90
N GLN A 680 -28.91 -10.51 -16.43
CA GLN A 680 -30.16 -11.27 -16.48
C GLN A 680 -31.00 -10.84 -15.27
N THR A 681 -32.23 -10.39 -15.50
CA THR A 681 -33.11 -9.87 -14.43
C THR A 681 -33.80 -11.04 -13.70
N ALA A 682 -34.77 -10.71 -12.85
CA ALA A 682 -35.61 -11.71 -12.20
C ALA A 682 -36.41 -12.58 -13.19
N ASP A 683 -36.69 -12.07 -14.39
CA ASP A 683 -37.20 -12.85 -15.51
C ASP A 683 -36.01 -13.47 -16.26
N GLU A 684 -35.91 -14.80 -16.27
CA GLU A 684 -34.77 -15.51 -16.86
C GLU A 684 -34.63 -15.25 -18.38
N ASP A 685 -35.70 -14.85 -19.07
CA ASP A 685 -35.66 -14.54 -20.50
C ASP A 685 -35.32 -13.06 -20.78
N GLU A 686 -35.30 -12.21 -19.74
CA GLU A 686 -35.01 -10.79 -19.87
C GLU A 686 -33.54 -10.46 -19.58
N TYR A 687 -32.91 -9.79 -20.54
CA TYR A 687 -31.53 -9.30 -20.44
C TYR A 687 -31.50 -7.79 -20.56
N ARG A 688 -30.90 -7.14 -19.56
CA ARG A 688 -30.70 -5.70 -19.55
C ARG A 688 -29.22 -5.35 -19.70
N LYS A 689 -28.94 -4.45 -20.64
CA LYS A 689 -27.61 -3.85 -20.81
C LYS A 689 -27.52 -2.54 -20.04
N ILE A 690 -26.55 -2.44 -19.14
CA ILE A 690 -26.30 -1.28 -18.29
C ILE A 690 -24.92 -0.74 -18.62
N GLN A 691 -24.83 0.56 -18.93
CA GLN A 691 -23.57 1.21 -19.20
C GLN A 691 -23.05 1.96 -17.96
N ALA A 692 -21.74 1.89 -17.71
CA ALA A 692 -21.13 2.48 -16.52
C ALA A 692 -19.70 2.97 -16.79
N GLY A 693 -19.24 3.97 -16.04
CA GLY A 693 -17.85 4.40 -16.06
C GLY A 693 -16.92 3.50 -15.23
N THR A 694 -17.48 2.88 -14.19
CA THR A 694 -16.74 2.01 -13.28
C THR A 694 -17.60 0.84 -12.81
N VAL A 695 -16.95 -0.27 -12.46
CA VAL A 695 -17.58 -1.47 -11.90
C VAL A 695 -16.89 -1.84 -10.59
N ILE A 696 -17.66 -2.13 -9.54
CA ILE A 696 -17.16 -2.66 -8.27
C ILE A 696 -17.77 -4.05 -8.03
N ALA A 697 -16.92 -5.08 -7.92
CA ALA A 697 -17.32 -6.40 -7.46
C ALA A 697 -17.27 -6.46 -5.93
N ALA A 698 -18.44 -6.41 -5.31
CA ALA A 698 -18.66 -6.54 -3.87
C ALA A 698 -19.49 -7.80 -3.55
N THR A 699 -19.15 -8.91 -4.21
CA THR A 699 -19.92 -10.17 -4.19
C THR A 699 -19.97 -10.88 -2.83
N GLY A 700 -19.27 -10.36 -1.83
CA GLY A 700 -19.18 -10.96 -0.52
C GLY A 700 -18.59 -12.38 -0.55
N ALA A 701 -18.85 -13.11 0.53
CA ALA A 701 -18.45 -14.49 0.72
C ALA A 701 -19.62 -15.25 1.34
N VAL A 702 -19.56 -16.58 1.32
CA VAL A 702 -20.65 -17.45 1.79
C VAL A 702 -20.24 -18.07 3.11
N ALA A 703 -21.10 -18.01 4.12
CA ALA A 703 -20.88 -18.74 5.37
C ALA A 703 -20.80 -20.24 5.08
N HIS A 704 -19.74 -20.92 5.52
CA HIS A 704 -19.61 -22.35 5.31
C HIS A 704 -20.19 -23.15 6.48
N THR A 705 -20.77 -24.29 6.15
CA THR A 705 -21.20 -25.30 7.12
C THR A 705 -20.11 -26.35 7.32
N THR A 706 -20.26 -27.21 8.33
CA THR A 706 -19.32 -28.29 8.65
C THR A 706 -20.06 -29.57 9.04
N LYS A 707 -19.48 -30.73 8.71
CA LYS A 707 -19.91 -32.04 9.24
C LYS A 707 -18.99 -32.56 10.36
N LYS A 708 -17.94 -31.80 10.69
CA LYS A 708 -17.05 -32.12 11.82
C LYS A 708 -17.77 -31.88 13.16
N PHE A 709 -17.16 -32.35 14.24
CA PHE A 709 -17.60 -32.09 15.62
C PHE A 709 -19.07 -32.47 15.89
N SER A 710 -19.57 -33.51 15.22
CA SER A 710 -20.92 -34.04 15.41
C SER A 710 -22.05 -33.01 15.23
N TYR A 711 -21.83 -31.96 14.44
CA TYR A 711 -22.80 -30.89 14.20
C TYR A 711 -24.21 -31.39 13.87
N ASP A 712 -24.34 -32.34 12.94
CA ASP A 712 -25.64 -32.91 12.51
C ASP A 712 -26.29 -33.87 13.53
N LYS A 713 -25.74 -34.03 14.75
CA LYS A 713 -26.18 -35.05 15.72
C LYS A 713 -27.00 -34.50 16.88
N SER A 714 -26.97 -33.19 17.16
CA SER A 714 -27.73 -32.60 18.28
C SER A 714 -28.07 -31.13 18.03
N PRO A 715 -29.27 -30.66 18.38
CA PRO A 715 -29.64 -29.24 18.27
C PRO A 715 -28.90 -28.34 19.27
N LYS A 716 -28.11 -28.93 20.19
CA LYS A 716 -27.23 -28.21 21.12
C LYS A 716 -25.84 -27.94 20.55
N ILE A 717 -25.53 -28.48 19.36
CA ILE A 717 -24.29 -28.20 18.62
C ILE A 717 -24.68 -27.27 17.47
N LEU A 718 -24.22 -26.02 17.53
CA LEU A 718 -24.67 -24.94 16.65
C LEU A 718 -23.49 -24.28 15.96
N LEU A 719 -23.72 -23.72 14.79
CA LEU A 719 -22.84 -22.73 14.21
C LEU A 719 -22.92 -21.41 15.00
N TRP A 720 -21.90 -20.57 14.90
CA TRP A 720 -21.84 -19.32 15.65
C TRP A 720 -23.03 -18.37 15.37
N ASP A 721 -23.51 -18.33 14.13
CA ASP A 721 -24.62 -17.48 13.70
C ASP A 721 -25.98 -18.06 14.14
N GLU A 722 -26.13 -19.37 14.13
CA GLU A 722 -27.29 -20.07 14.70
C GLU A 722 -27.39 -19.84 16.22
N PHE A 723 -26.26 -19.93 16.92
CA PHE A 723 -26.21 -19.66 18.36
C PHE A 723 -26.61 -18.21 18.65
N GLU A 724 -26.06 -17.24 17.91
CA GLU A 724 -26.40 -15.83 18.10
C GLU A 724 -27.88 -15.53 17.82
N ARG A 725 -28.44 -16.06 16.71
CA ARG A 725 -29.86 -15.85 16.36
C ARG A 725 -30.80 -16.51 17.37
N ASN A 726 -30.57 -17.79 17.68
CA ASN A 726 -31.60 -18.64 18.27
C ASN A 726 -31.43 -18.88 19.76
N ILE A 727 -30.21 -18.78 20.28
CA ILE A 727 -29.87 -19.20 21.64
C ILE A 727 -29.43 -18.01 22.49
N LEU A 728 -28.67 -17.08 21.93
CA LEU A 728 -28.12 -15.95 22.67
C LEU A 728 -29.20 -15.01 23.23
N THR A 729 -30.42 -15.01 22.68
CA THR A 729 -31.57 -14.25 23.20
C THR A 729 -32.13 -14.81 24.51
N LYS A 730 -31.86 -16.08 24.83
CA LYS A 730 -32.29 -16.73 26.09
C LYS A 730 -31.52 -16.16 27.30
N GLU A 731 -32.05 -16.36 28.51
CA GLU A 731 -31.52 -15.73 29.74
C GLU A 731 -30.59 -16.63 30.57
N ASN A 732 -30.57 -17.94 30.35
CA ASN A 732 -29.85 -18.87 31.22
C ASN A 732 -28.82 -19.71 30.44
N PHE A 733 -27.53 -19.47 30.71
CA PHE A 733 -26.39 -20.21 30.15
C PHE A 733 -25.61 -20.86 31.30
N GLY A 734 -25.50 -22.19 31.34
CA GLY A 734 -24.67 -22.88 32.33
C GLY A 734 -23.23 -23.01 31.83
N GLU A 735 -22.97 -23.92 30.90
CA GLU A 735 -21.63 -24.19 30.37
C GLU A 735 -21.62 -24.24 28.83
N VAL A 736 -20.80 -23.40 28.20
CA VAL A 736 -20.72 -23.25 26.74
C VAL A 736 -19.30 -23.48 26.26
N VAL A 737 -19.14 -24.31 25.23
CA VAL A 737 -17.85 -24.59 24.59
C VAL A 737 -17.82 -23.99 23.20
N PHE A 738 -16.85 -23.12 22.92
CA PHE A 738 -16.53 -22.64 21.58
C PHE A 738 -15.39 -23.45 20.97
N VAL A 739 -15.59 -23.98 19.76
CA VAL A 739 -14.53 -24.64 18.98
C VAL A 739 -14.07 -23.69 17.88
N GLN A 740 -12.87 -23.10 18.06
CA GLN A 740 -12.27 -22.22 17.04
C GLN A 740 -11.82 -23.01 15.82
N CYS A 741 -11.69 -22.30 14.69
CA CYS A 741 -11.18 -22.86 13.43
C CYS A 741 -11.95 -24.11 12.99
N ALA A 742 -13.24 -24.22 13.31
CA ALA A 742 -14.05 -25.36 12.94
C ALA A 742 -14.08 -25.47 11.40
N ASP A 743 -13.41 -26.50 10.88
CA ASP A 743 -13.20 -26.72 9.44
C ASP A 743 -12.51 -25.55 8.68
N SER A 744 -11.61 -24.82 9.36
CA SER A 744 -10.77 -23.76 8.78
C SER A 744 -9.29 -23.99 9.08
N ARG A 745 -8.37 -23.26 8.41
CA ARG A 745 -6.91 -23.46 8.53
C ARG A 745 -6.53 -24.93 8.30
N ASN A 746 -6.97 -25.47 7.16
CA ASN A 746 -6.72 -26.85 6.72
C ASN A 746 -6.43 -26.89 5.22
N GLU A 747 -6.16 -28.08 4.66
CA GLU A 747 -5.79 -28.24 3.25
C GLU A 747 -6.85 -27.71 2.27
N GLN A 748 -8.14 -27.84 2.60
CA GLN A 748 -9.24 -27.37 1.75
C GLN A 748 -9.51 -25.87 1.90
N ARG A 749 -9.23 -25.32 3.09
CA ARG A 749 -9.42 -23.91 3.43
C ARG A 749 -8.14 -23.37 4.08
N PRO A 750 -7.06 -23.17 3.30
CA PRO A 750 -5.76 -22.73 3.81
C PRO A 750 -5.73 -21.22 4.07
N TRP A 751 -6.73 -20.69 4.77
CA TRP A 751 -6.78 -19.29 5.20
C TRP A 751 -7.34 -19.15 6.62
N CYS A 752 -6.95 -18.05 7.28
CA CYS A 752 -7.59 -17.60 8.50
C CYS A 752 -8.86 -16.82 8.16
N ASN A 753 -9.95 -17.08 8.88
CA ASN A 753 -11.23 -16.41 8.65
C ASN A 753 -11.35 -15.04 9.31
N ARG A 754 -10.36 -14.58 10.10
CA ARG A 754 -10.24 -13.23 10.72
C ARG A 754 -11.38 -12.81 11.66
N ILE A 755 -12.55 -13.43 11.57
CA ILE A 755 -13.81 -13.08 12.23
C ILE A 755 -14.03 -13.95 13.47
N CYS A 756 -13.79 -15.27 13.37
CA CYS A 756 -14.14 -16.30 14.35
C CYS A 756 -13.71 -15.98 15.80
N CYS A 757 -12.43 -15.63 16.02
CA CYS A 757 -11.92 -15.34 17.36
C CYS A 757 -12.54 -14.07 17.94
N ASN A 758 -12.62 -13.00 17.15
CA ASN A 758 -13.25 -11.74 17.55
C ASN A 758 -14.73 -11.95 17.88
N LYS A 759 -15.44 -12.74 17.06
CA LYS A 759 -16.84 -13.07 17.28
C LYS A 759 -17.05 -13.88 18.55
N THR A 760 -16.14 -14.81 18.84
CA THR A 760 -16.17 -15.57 20.09
C THR A 760 -16.03 -14.66 21.30
N MET A 761 -15.13 -13.66 21.25
CA MET A 761 -15.00 -12.71 22.36
C MET A 761 -16.29 -11.91 22.56
N GLU A 762 -16.90 -11.43 21.47
CA GLU A 762 -18.18 -10.72 21.50
C GLU A 762 -19.30 -11.58 22.14
N LEU A 763 -19.46 -12.82 21.68
CA LEU A 763 -20.47 -13.75 22.20
C LEU A 763 -20.21 -14.11 23.66
N SER A 764 -18.96 -14.33 24.05
CA SER A 764 -18.58 -14.65 25.43
C SER A 764 -18.92 -13.51 26.39
N LYS A 765 -18.65 -12.25 25.99
CA LYS A 765 -19.06 -11.07 26.77
C LYS A 765 -20.56 -11.04 27.00
N LYS A 766 -21.36 -11.25 25.95
CA LYS A 766 -22.83 -11.29 26.05
C LYS A 766 -23.33 -12.44 26.94
N ILE A 767 -22.69 -13.61 26.89
CA ILE A 767 -23.02 -14.74 27.78
C ILE A 767 -22.78 -14.32 29.23
N PHE A 768 -21.60 -13.77 29.54
CA PHE A 768 -21.29 -13.34 30.90
C PHE A 768 -22.11 -12.13 31.37
N ASP A 769 -22.54 -11.23 30.47
CA ASP A 769 -23.40 -10.10 30.82
C ASP A 769 -24.79 -10.58 31.25
N LYS A 770 -25.25 -11.70 30.70
CA LYS A 770 -26.51 -12.34 31.06
C LYS A 770 -26.41 -13.26 32.26
N ASN A 771 -25.33 -14.06 32.33
CA ASN A 771 -25.02 -14.89 33.48
C ASN A 771 -23.52 -14.79 33.82
N PRO A 772 -23.15 -13.98 34.83
CA PRO A 772 -21.77 -13.86 35.29
C PRO A 772 -21.15 -15.17 35.78
N ASP A 773 -21.96 -16.14 36.20
CA ASP A 773 -21.52 -17.45 36.70
C ASP A 773 -21.42 -18.52 35.60
N ALA A 774 -21.71 -18.16 34.34
CA ALA A 774 -21.60 -19.09 33.21
C ALA A 774 -20.14 -19.56 33.03
N ARG A 775 -19.95 -20.84 32.70
CA ARG A 775 -18.64 -21.39 32.32
C ARG A 775 -18.46 -21.34 30.82
N VAL A 776 -17.46 -20.61 30.35
CA VAL A 776 -17.15 -20.48 28.93
C VAL A 776 -15.79 -21.11 28.64
N TRP A 777 -15.79 -22.14 27.79
CA TRP A 777 -14.58 -22.78 27.28
C TRP A 777 -14.32 -22.35 25.85
N ILE A 778 -13.07 -22.07 25.51
CA ILE A 778 -12.64 -21.65 24.18
C ILE A 778 -11.50 -22.58 23.76
N LEU A 779 -11.81 -23.51 22.87
CA LEU A 779 -10.85 -24.46 22.32
C LEU A 779 -10.20 -23.85 21.07
N ASN A 780 -8.90 -23.59 21.09
CA ASN A 780 -8.25 -22.82 20.02
C ASN A 780 -6.87 -23.35 19.59
N ARG A 781 -6.46 -23.03 18.37
CA ARG A 781 -5.05 -23.19 17.94
C ARG A 781 -4.24 -21.95 18.29
N ASP A 782 -4.79 -20.78 17.93
CA ASP A 782 -4.26 -19.44 18.22
C ASP A 782 -5.43 -18.48 18.40
N ILE A 783 -5.25 -17.42 19.19
CA ILE A 783 -6.24 -16.35 19.33
C ILE A 783 -5.86 -15.15 18.44
N MET A 784 -6.72 -14.87 17.45
CA MET A 784 -6.52 -13.88 16.38
C MET A 784 -7.13 -12.50 16.69
N THR A 785 -7.05 -12.02 17.94
CA THR A 785 -7.56 -10.70 18.37
C THR A 785 -6.52 -9.60 18.18
N TYR A 786 -6.33 -9.14 16.94
CA TYR A 786 -5.32 -8.12 16.58
C TYR A 786 -5.74 -6.68 16.92
N GLY A 787 -4.78 -5.75 16.91
CA GLY A 787 -4.99 -4.34 17.24
C GLY A 787 -5.55 -4.16 18.65
N LEU A 788 -6.54 -3.27 18.77
CA LEU A 788 -7.25 -3.03 20.02
C LEU A 788 -8.28 -4.13 20.36
N ASN A 789 -8.55 -5.07 19.45
CA ASN A 789 -9.44 -6.19 19.77
C ASN A 789 -8.82 -7.18 20.78
N GLU A 790 -7.52 -7.08 21.05
CA GLU A 790 -6.87 -7.82 22.14
C GLU A 790 -7.48 -7.49 23.51
N LEU A 791 -7.99 -6.26 23.69
CA LEU A 791 -8.68 -5.86 24.91
C LEU A 791 -9.97 -6.68 25.13
N ASP A 792 -10.62 -7.12 24.04
CA ASP A 792 -11.78 -7.99 24.13
C ASP A 792 -11.39 -9.38 24.63
N TYR A 793 -10.25 -9.90 24.18
CA TYR A 793 -9.67 -11.15 24.70
C TYR A 793 -9.31 -11.06 26.18
N LEU A 794 -8.63 -9.99 26.60
CA LEU A 794 -8.26 -9.79 27.99
C LEU A 794 -9.48 -9.68 28.89
N ASN A 795 -10.49 -8.90 28.49
CA ASN A 795 -11.73 -8.78 29.25
C ASN A 795 -12.44 -10.14 29.42
N VAL A 796 -12.52 -10.96 28.36
CA VAL A 796 -13.14 -12.29 28.44
C VAL A 796 -12.34 -13.23 29.33
N ARG A 797 -11.01 -13.17 29.26
CA ARG A 797 -10.10 -13.94 30.13
C ARG A 797 -10.24 -13.54 31.60
N GLU A 798 -10.29 -12.25 31.91
CA GLU A 798 -10.45 -11.73 33.26
C GLU A 798 -11.80 -12.10 33.90
N ARG A 799 -12.82 -12.29 33.07
CA ARG A 799 -14.15 -12.77 33.49
C ARG A 799 -14.20 -14.29 33.71
N GLY A 800 -13.08 -15.00 33.55
CA GLY A 800 -12.96 -16.42 33.90
C GLY A 800 -13.18 -17.40 32.74
N ALA A 801 -13.19 -16.94 31.48
CA ALA A 801 -13.22 -17.87 30.34
C ALA A 801 -11.95 -18.74 30.32
N LEU A 802 -12.13 -20.03 30.06
CA LEU A 802 -11.06 -21.02 30.02
C LEU A 802 -10.62 -21.24 28.57
N PHE A 803 -9.33 -21.05 28.30
CA PHE A 803 -8.74 -21.24 26.99
C PHE A 803 -7.93 -22.53 27.00
N LEU A 804 -8.29 -23.48 26.14
CA LEU A 804 -7.58 -24.74 26.00
C LEU A 804 -7.08 -24.89 24.56
N LYS A 805 -5.78 -25.16 24.42
CA LYS A 805 -5.15 -25.22 23.11
C LYS A 805 -5.29 -26.61 22.49
N TYR A 806 -5.38 -26.65 21.17
CA TYR A 806 -5.32 -27.90 20.40
C TYR A 806 -4.49 -27.73 19.14
N THR A 807 -3.94 -28.82 18.61
CA THR A 807 -3.19 -28.88 17.34
C THR A 807 -4.04 -29.52 16.25
N PRO A 808 -3.73 -29.32 14.96
CA PRO A 808 -4.39 -30.07 13.88
C PRO A 808 -4.36 -31.59 14.07
N GLU A 809 -3.33 -32.13 14.71
CA GLU A 809 -3.16 -33.55 15.00
C GLU A 809 -3.98 -34.00 16.23
N SER A 810 -4.38 -33.07 17.08
CA SER A 810 -5.09 -33.30 18.35
C SER A 810 -6.41 -32.52 18.42
N GLU A 811 -7.22 -32.54 17.36
CA GLU A 811 -8.52 -31.85 17.34
C GLU A 811 -9.47 -32.36 18.44
N PRO A 812 -10.28 -31.48 19.07
CA PRO A 812 -11.22 -31.90 20.10
C PRO A 812 -12.33 -32.78 19.52
N VAL A 813 -12.76 -33.77 20.30
CA VAL A 813 -13.83 -34.69 19.94
C VAL A 813 -15.12 -34.27 20.62
N VAL A 814 -16.20 -34.15 19.86
CA VAL A 814 -17.54 -33.80 20.36
C VAL A 814 -18.47 -35.00 20.17
N GLU A 815 -18.98 -35.53 21.27
CA GLU A 815 -19.86 -36.71 21.32
C GLU A 815 -21.23 -36.33 21.90
N VAL A 816 -22.28 -36.97 21.38
CA VAL A 816 -23.63 -36.92 21.94
C VAL A 816 -23.85 -38.25 22.66
N GLN A 817 -24.07 -38.20 23.97
CA GLN A 817 -24.30 -39.38 24.80
C GLN A 817 -25.72 -39.93 24.62
N ASP A 818 -25.94 -41.17 25.06
CA ASP A 818 -27.23 -41.87 24.92
C ASP A 818 -28.41 -41.14 25.61
N ASP A 819 -28.12 -40.35 26.66
CA ASP A 819 -29.10 -39.53 27.38
C ASP A 819 -29.32 -38.13 26.75
N GLY A 820 -28.63 -37.83 25.65
CA GLY A 820 -28.69 -36.55 24.94
C GLY A 820 -27.81 -35.45 25.54
N GLN A 821 -26.96 -35.74 26.53
CA GLN A 821 -25.93 -34.81 27.01
C GLN A 821 -24.76 -34.74 26.02
N LEU A 822 -24.06 -33.59 26.02
CA LEU A 822 -22.86 -33.41 25.23
C LEU A 822 -21.63 -33.77 26.05
N LEU A 823 -20.64 -34.38 25.40
CA LEU A 823 -19.29 -34.57 25.96
C LEU A 823 -18.28 -34.03 24.94
N VAL A 824 -17.42 -33.13 25.40
CA VAL A 824 -16.27 -32.64 24.63
C VAL A 824 -15.00 -33.20 25.28
N LYS A 825 -14.17 -33.87 24.49
CA LYS A 825 -12.84 -34.35 24.90
C LYS A 825 -11.79 -33.50 24.21
N ALA A 826 -10.92 -32.86 25.00
CA ALA A 826 -9.85 -32.03 24.48
C ALA A 826 -8.55 -32.33 25.22
N TYR A 827 -7.52 -32.69 24.50
CA TYR A 827 -6.23 -33.05 25.05
C TYR A 827 -5.45 -31.81 25.52
N ASP A 828 -4.97 -31.81 26.76
CA ASP A 828 -4.09 -30.79 27.30
C ASP A 828 -2.64 -31.31 27.38
N PRO A 829 -1.69 -30.76 26.59
CA PRO A 829 -0.30 -31.21 26.60
C PRO A 829 0.44 -30.93 27.92
N LEU A 830 -0.01 -29.97 28.74
CA LEU A 830 0.57 -29.71 30.06
C LEU A 830 0.13 -30.74 31.09
N LEU A 831 -1.09 -31.26 30.97
CA LEU A 831 -1.62 -32.31 31.84
C LEU A 831 -1.31 -33.73 31.34
N ASP A 832 -0.89 -33.86 30.08
CA ASP A 832 -0.72 -35.14 29.38
C ASP A 832 -2.00 -36.00 29.45
N ALA A 833 -3.16 -35.36 29.35
CA ALA A 833 -4.46 -35.99 29.58
C ALA A 833 -5.60 -35.29 28.81
N ASP A 834 -6.67 -36.04 28.57
CA ASP A 834 -7.93 -35.48 28.05
C ASP A 834 -8.71 -34.75 29.15
N VAL A 835 -9.04 -33.49 28.88
CA VAL A 835 -10.02 -32.72 29.64
C VAL A 835 -11.41 -33.07 29.11
N LEU A 836 -12.26 -33.58 30.01
CA LEU A 836 -13.64 -33.97 29.72
C LEU A 836 -14.59 -32.83 30.16
N ILE A 837 -15.35 -32.29 29.20
CA ILE A 837 -16.25 -31.15 29.43
C ILE A 837 -17.67 -31.57 29.07
N HIS A 838 -18.65 -31.26 29.93
CA HIS A 838 -20.07 -31.57 29.72
C HIS A 838 -20.89 -30.28 29.51
N PRO A 839 -20.84 -29.67 28.31
CA PRO A 839 -21.48 -28.38 28.08
C PRO A 839 -22.98 -28.51 27.79
N ASP A 840 -23.71 -27.43 28.04
CA ASP A 840 -25.08 -27.24 27.57
C ASP A 840 -25.13 -27.00 26.06
N TYR A 841 -24.14 -26.27 25.52
CA TYR A 841 -24.03 -25.93 24.11
C TYR A 841 -22.59 -26.02 23.61
N VAL A 842 -22.42 -26.51 22.40
CA VAL A 842 -21.17 -26.42 21.64
C VAL A 842 -21.39 -25.48 20.46
N VAL A 843 -20.56 -24.46 20.35
CA VAL A 843 -20.63 -23.44 19.31
C VAL A 843 -19.43 -23.56 18.39
N LEU A 844 -19.68 -23.96 17.14
CA LEU A 844 -18.68 -24.17 16.11
C LEU A 844 -18.42 -22.85 15.39
N GLN A 845 -17.19 -22.36 15.50
CA GLN A 845 -16.76 -21.14 14.83
C GLN A 845 -16.30 -21.48 13.41
N THR A 846 -17.27 -21.74 12.53
CA THR A 846 -17.06 -21.81 11.08
C THR A 846 -16.79 -20.41 10.53
N GLY A 847 -16.33 -20.36 9.28
CA GLY A 847 -15.91 -19.14 8.62
C GLY A 847 -16.63 -18.88 7.30
N LEU A 848 -15.95 -18.18 6.40
CA LEU A 848 -16.44 -17.81 5.09
C LEU A 848 -15.67 -18.56 3.99
N ASN A 849 -16.41 -19.00 2.99
CA ASN A 849 -15.92 -19.50 1.72
C ASN A 849 -16.08 -18.43 0.64
N PRO A 850 -15.20 -18.38 -0.37
CA PRO A 850 -15.40 -17.53 -1.53
C PRO A 850 -16.73 -17.85 -2.22
N SER A 851 -17.45 -16.82 -2.69
CA SER A 851 -18.76 -17.01 -3.32
C SER A 851 -18.68 -17.66 -4.72
N GLY A 852 -17.58 -17.43 -5.45
CA GLY A 852 -17.36 -17.95 -6.81
C GLY A 852 -18.30 -17.30 -7.83
N ASP A 853 -17.74 -16.62 -8.83
CA ASP A 853 -18.50 -16.06 -9.95
C ASP A 853 -17.67 -16.18 -11.23
N ASP A 854 -18.11 -17.04 -12.15
CA ASP A 854 -17.38 -17.35 -13.39
C ASP A 854 -17.24 -16.14 -14.33
N VAL A 855 -18.15 -15.18 -14.26
CA VAL A 855 -18.08 -13.96 -15.08
C VAL A 855 -17.02 -13.04 -14.49
N ILE A 856 -17.03 -12.81 -13.19
CA ILE A 856 -16.05 -11.95 -12.50
C ILE A 856 -14.65 -12.58 -12.54
N ALA A 857 -14.55 -13.91 -12.42
CA ALA A 857 -13.29 -14.65 -12.49
C ALA A 857 -12.54 -14.48 -13.82
N GLN A 858 -13.24 -14.16 -14.91
CA GLN A 858 -12.61 -13.81 -16.19
C GLN A 858 -11.81 -12.49 -16.11
N PHE A 859 -12.16 -11.60 -15.20
CA PHE A 859 -11.54 -10.28 -15.05
C PHE A 859 -10.56 -10.21 -13.89
N ILE A 860 -10.80 -11.00 -12.85
CA ILE A 860 -10.06 -10.90 -11.59
C ILE A 860 -9.50 -12.27 -11.21
N PRO A 861 -8.17 -12.43 -11.19
CA PRO A 861 -7.56 -13.68 -10.78
C PRO A 861 -7.83 -13.96 -9.31
N SER A 862 -7.85 -15.23 -8.95
CA SER A 862 -7.94 -15.69 -7.57
C SER A 862 -6.91 -16.79 -7.32
N THR A 863 -6.36 -16.83 -6.10
CA THR A 863 -5.42 -17.87 -5.65
C THR A 863 -6.08 -18.86 -4.68
N ASP A 864 -7.00 -18.37 -3.86
CA ASP A 864 -7.70 -19.07 -2.77
C ASP A 864 -9.24 -19.06 -2.96
N GLY A 865 -9.69 -18.73 -4.17
CA GLY A 865 -11.08 -18.48 -4.53
C GLY A 865 -11.57 -17.05 -4.21
N PHE A 866 -10.85 -16.28 -3.38
CA PHE A 866 -11.16 -14.87 -3.15
C PHE A 866 -10.50 -13.95 -4.18
N TRP A 867 -11.14 -12.83 -4.52
CA TRP A 867 -10.70 -11.88 -5.54
C TRP A 867 -9.39 -11.18 -5.18
N ASN A 868 -8.42 -11.20 -6.09
CA ASN A 868 -7.16 -10.47 -5.90
C ASN A 868 -7.30 -9.02 -6.36
N GLY A 869 -6.83 -8.11 -5.50
CA GLY A 869 -6.44 -6.77 -5.94
C GLY A 869 -5.18 -6.81 -6.82
N LEU A 870 -4.77 -5.64 -7.28
CA LEU A 870 -3.59 -5.43 -8.10
C LEU A 870 -2.31 -5.72 -7.30
N ASP A 871 -2.32 -5.36 -6.01
CA ASP A 871 -1.27 -5.67 -5.04
C ASP A 871 -1.91 -5.86 -3.65
N VAL A 872 -1.46 -6.88 -2.91
CA VAL A 872 -2.06 -7.24 -1.61
C VAL A 872 -1.83 -6.20 -0.51
N LYS A 873 -0.87 -5.27 -0.67
CA LYS A 873 -0.54 -4.23 0.31
C LYS A 873 -0.94 -2.84 -0.15
N PHE A 874 -0.58 -2.46 -1.38
CA PHE A 874 -0.63 -1.07 -1.82
C PHE A 874 -1.81 -0.73 -2.73
N SER A 875 -2.42 -1.75 -3.36
CA SER A 875 -3.60 -1.57 -4.18
C SER A 875 -4.57 -2.73 -3.99
N PRO A 876 -5.10 -2.88 -2.75
CA PRO A 876 -5.95 -4.01 -2.40
C PRO A 876 -7.27 -4.06 -3.17
N GLN A 877 -7.86 -2.90 -3.50
CA GLN A 877 -9.17 -2.76 -4.15
C GLN A 877 -9.08 -2.63 -5.67
N GLU A 878 -8.00 -2.04 -6.20
CA GLU A 878 -7.80 -1.89 -7.65
C GLU A 878 -7.54 -3.26 -8.29
N THR A 879 -7.98 -3.50 -9.51
CA THR A 879 -7.69 -4.75 -10.24
C THR A 879 -6.75 -4.47 -11.40
N LYS A 880 -6.27 -5.52 -12.08
CA LYS A 880 -5.48 -5.38 -13.33
C LYS A 880 -6.28 -4.70 -14.44
N ARG A 881 -7.61 -4.67 -14.35
CA ARG A 881 -8.47 -4.00 -15.31
C ARG A 881 -8.86 -2.63 -14.76
N ALA A 882 -8.30 -1.58 -15.35
CA ALA A 882 -8.62 -0.19 -14.99
C ALA A 882 -10.14 0.05 -14.98
N GLY A 883 -10.64 0.76 -13.95
CA GLY A 883 -12.06 1.02 -13.76
C GLY A 883 -12.88 -0.17 -13.23
N PHE A 884 -12.24 -1.30 -12.94
CA PHE A 884 -12.85 -2.44 -12.27
C PHE A 884 -12.20 -2.63 -10.90
N PHE A 885 -13.00 -2.64 -9.84
CA PHE A 885 -12.54 -2.74 -8.45
C PHE A 885 -13.17 -3.93 -7.72
N VAL A 886 -12.57 -4.30 -6.60
CA VAL A 886 -13.05 -5.36 -5.70
C VAL A 886 -13.17 -4.84 -4.28
N ALA A 887 -14.21 -5.30 -3.56
CA ALA A 887 -14.49 -4.84 -2.20
C ALA A 887 -15.09 -5.92 -1.29
N GLY A 888 -14.85 -5.77 0.00
CA GLY A 888 -15.46 -6.55 1.07
C GLY A 888 -15.02 -8.01 1.09
N SER A 889 -15.88 -8.86 1.67
CA SER A 889 -15.52 -10.26 1.96
C SER A 889 -15.26 -11.12 0.71
N GLY A 890 -15.56 -10.63 -0.49
CA GLY A 890 -15.17 -11.29 -1.74
C GLY A 890 -13.66 -11.33 -1.95
N ARG A 891 -12.89 -10.47 -1.28
CA ARG A 891 -11.42 -10.43 -1.36
C ARG A 891 -10.70 -11.27 -0.32
N MET A 892 -11.26 -11.36 0.87
CA MET A 892 -10.83 -12.18 2.00
C MET A 892 -11.91 -12.08 3.09
N PRO A 893 -12.00 -13.00 4.05
CA PRO A 893 -12.89 -12.86 5.19
C PRO A 893 -12.66 -11.54 5.95
N MET A 894 -13.71 -10.74 6.15
CA MET A 894 -13.67 -9.44 6.83
C MET A 894 -14.83 -9.31 7.82
N ARG A 895 -14.60 -8.58 8.92
CA ARG A 895 -15.70 -8.14 9.79
C ARG A 895 -16.53 -7.09 9.07
N ALA A 896 -17.79 -6.89 9.48
CA ALA A 896 -18.68 -5.93 8.83
C ALA A 896 -18.12 -4.49 8.82
N SER A 897 -17.52 -4.03 9.92
CA SER A 897 -16.86 -2.72 9.98
C SER A 897 -15.71 -2.59 8.97
N GLU A 898 -14.92 -3.64 8.80
CA GLU A 898 -13.81 -3.68 7.83
C GLU A 898 -14.34 -3.70 6.40
N ALA A 899 -15.39 -4.49 6.13
CA ALA A 899 -16.03 -4.56 4.80
C ALA A 899 -16.71 -3.24 4.39
N ILE A 900 -17.29 -2.49 5.34
CA ILE A 900 -17.85 -1.15 5.11
C ILE A 900 -16.75 -0.19 4.67
N LEU A 901 -15.62 -0.14 5.41
CA LEU A 901 -14.48 0.70 5.05
C LEU A 901 -13.86 0.28 3.72
N ASP A 902 -13.74 -1.02 3.44
CA ASP A 902 -13.20 -1.53 2.18
C ASP A 902 -14.07 -1.17 0.97
N GLY A 903 -15.40 -1.15 1.12
CA GLY A 903 -16.34 -0.65 0.11
C GLY A 903 -16.18 0.85 -0.16
N ARG A 904 -16.04 1.66 0.89
CA ARG A 904 -15.76 3.10 0.77
C ARG A 904 -14.42 3.36 0.07
N ALA A 905 -13.40 2.60 0.44
CA ALA A 905 -12.09 2.64 -0.22
C ALA A 905 -12.24 2.37 -1.72
N ALA A 906 -12.90 1.28 -2.13
CA ALA A 906 -13.10 0.97 -3.55
C ALA A 906 -13.83 2.11 -4.30
N ALA A 907 -14.83 2.75 -3.68
CA ALA A 907 -15.54 3.88 -4.26
C ALA A 907 -14.64 5.12 -4.43
N ALA A 908 -13.85 5.51 -3.42
CA ALA A 908 -12.89 6.62 -3.54
C ALA A 908 -11.90 6.41 -4.69
N GLN A 909 -11.35 5.20 -4.81
CA GLN A 909 -10.39 4.88 -5.87
C GLN A 909 -11.04 4.86 -7.26
N ALA A 910 -12.31 4.50 -7.34
CA ALA A 910 -13.12 4.56 -8.55
C ALA A 910 -13.43 5.98 -9.01
N MET A 911 -13.34 6.98 -8.12
CA MET A 911 -13.76 8.34 -8.44
C MET A 911 -12.98 8.98 -9.57
N LYS A 912 -11.68 8.67 -9.68
CA LYS A 912 -10.82 9.12 -10.78
C LYS A 912 -11.35 8.79 -12.18
N TYR A 913 -12.19 7.76 -12.28
CA TYR A 913 -12.80 7.36 -13.54
C TYR A 913 -14.13 8.10 -13.84
N LEU A 914 -14.76 8.69 -12.85
CA LEU A 914 -16.11 9.28 -12.96
C LEU A 914 -16.08 10.82 -12.98
N VAL A 915 -15.02 11.45 -12.47
CA VAL A 915 -14.89 12.93 -12.44
C VAL A 915 -14.36 13.53 -13.73
N VAL A 916 -13.72 12.72 -14.59
CA VAL A 916 -13.14 13.18 -15.87
C VAL A 916 -14.17 13.16 -16.99
N GLU A 917 -14.15 14.15 -17.87
CA GLU A 917 -15.06 14.20 -19.04
C GLU A 917 -14.73 13.14 -20.10
N GLN A 918 -13.43 12.90 -20.30
CA GLN A 918 -12.90 12.03 -21.33
C GLN A 918 -11.59 11.42 -20.86
N PHE A 919 -11.35 10.14 -21.11
CA PHE A 919 -10.05 9.56 -20.82
C PHE A 919 -9.04 9.97 -21.87
N GLN A 920 -8.01 10.73 -21.51
CA GLN A 920 -6.90 10.95 -22.43
C GLN A 920 -6.05 9.69 -22.49
N HIS A 921 -5.82 9.18 -23.71
CA HIS A 921 -4.83 8.14 -23.93
C HIS A 921 -3.45 8.65 -23.52
N ARG A 922 -2.75 7.91 -22.65
CA ARG A 922 -1.35 8.20 -22.34
C ARG A 922 -0.49 7.80 -23.55
N GLY A 923 0.49 8.65 -23.94
CA GLY A 923 1.12 8.71 -25.27
C GLY A 923 1.72 7.43 -25.89
N ARG A 924 1.80 6.32 -25.15
CA ARG A 924 2.40 5.06 -25.60
C ARG A 924 1.38 3.93 -25.63
N ILE A 925 0.53 3.91 -26.64
CA ILE A 925 -0.35 2.78 -26.95
C ILE A 925 0.16 2.01 -28.16
N ALA A 926 -0.21 0.74 -28.24
CA ALA A 926 -0.03 -0.05 -29.45
C ALA A 926 -1.01 0.42 -30.52
N TYR A 927 -0.58 0.37 -31.77
CA TYR A 927 -1.37 0.69 -32.95
C TYR A 927 -1.26 -0.47 -33.96
N VAL A 928 -2.27 -0.62 -34.82
CA VAL A 928 -2.28 -1.64 -35.88
C VAL A 928 -2.39 -0.99 -37.24
N ARG A 929 -1.38 -1.21 -38.07
CA ARG A 929 -1.39 -0.90 -39.50
C ARG A 929 -2.26 -1.94 -40.22
N GLU A 930 -3.56 -1.67 -40.29
CA GLU A 930 -4.57 -2.61 -40.84
C GLU A 930 -4.22 -3.15 -42.23
N LYS A 931 -3.60 -2.32 -43.07
CA LYS A 931 -3.17 -2.68 -44.43
C LYS A 931 -2.22 -3.89 -44.47
N ILE A 932 -1.36 -4.06 -43.46
CA ILE A 932 -0.38 -5.15 -43.38
C ILE A 932 -0.70 -6.16 -42.27
N CYS A 933 -1.75 -5.94 -41.48
CA CYS A 933 -2.24 -6.93 -40.53
C CYS A 933 -2.86 -8.11 -41.28
N VAL A 934 -2.31 -9.31 -41.11
CA VAL A 934 -2.84 -10.54 -41.73
C VAL A 934 -3.84 -11.28 -40.83
N GLY A 935 -4.14 -10.74 -39.64
CA GLY A 935 -5.13 -11.34 -38.73
C GLY A 935 -4.67 -12.63 -38.04
N CYS A 936 -3.36 -12.84 -37.87
CA CYS A 936 -2.78 -14.05 -37.28
C CYS A 936 -2.99 -14.22 -35.76
N GLN A 937 -3.53 -13.19 -35.08
CA GLN A 937 -3.87 -13.19 -33.65
C GLN A 937 -2.73 -13.41 -32.63
N TYR A 938 -1.47 -13.60 -33.03
CA TYR A 938 -0.34 -13.69 -32.07
C TYR A 938 -0.26 -12.51 -31.09
N CYS A 939 -0.56 -11.30 -31.59
CA CYS A 939 -0.62 -10.09 -30.77
C CYS A 939 -1.77 -10.09 -29.76
N VAL A 940 -2.85 -10.86 -29.99
CA VAL A 940 -3.94 -11.06 -29.03
C VAL A 940 -3.44 -11.87 -27.85
N SER A 941 -2.88 -13.06 -28.12
CA SER A 941 -2.33 -13.93 -27.07
C SER A 941 -1.15 -13.32 -26.31
N ALA A 942 -0.36 -12.46 -26.95
CA ALA A 942 0.78 -11.80 -26.32
C ALA A 942 0.38 -10.62 -25.41
N CYS A 943 -0.87 -10.15 -25.42
CA CYS A 943 -1.28 -9.00 -24.63
C CYS A 943 -1.70 -9.44 -23.22
N PRO A 944 -0.99 -9.03 -22.15
CA PRO A 944 -1.35 -9.42 -20.78
C PRO A 944 -2.49 -8.56 -20.19
N TYR A 945 -3.09 -7.69 -21.00
CA TYR A 945 -4.11 -6.71 -20.60
C TYR A 945 -5.38 -6.82 -21.44
N ASP A 946 -5.48 -7.83 -22.32
CA ASP A 946 -6.59 -8.03 -23.25
C ASP A 946 -6.91 -6.81 -24.12
N ALA A 947 -5.92 -5.95 -24.36
CA ALA A 947 -6.06 -4.74 -25.15
C ALA A 947 -6.12 -5.01 -26.66
N ARG A 948 -6.10 -6.27 -27.10
CA ARG A 948 -5.94 -6.68 -28.49
C ARG A 948 -7.11 -7.56 -28.87
N VAL A 949 -7.89 -7.15 -29.86
CA VAL A 949 -9.12 -7.85 -30.24
C VAL A 949 -9.08 -8.21 -31.71
N PHE A 950 -9.43 -9.44 -32.03
CA PHE A 950 -9.64 -9.84 -33.42
C PHE A 950 -11.04 -9.43 -33.86
N ASP A 951 -11.11 -8.60 -34.90
CA ASP A 951 -12.34 -8.24 -35.57
C ASP A 951 -12.64 -9.28 -36.66
N TYR A 952 -13.72 -10.04 -36.46
CA TYR A 952 -14.15 -11.10 -37.37
C TYR A 952 -14.64 -10.58 -38.72
N TYR A 953 -15.12 -9.34 -38.81
CA TYR A 953 -15.61 -8.75 -40.06
C TYR A 953 -14.45 -8.27 -40.93
N THR A 954 -13.53 -7.51 -40.35
CA THR A 954 -12.36 -7.00 -41.09
C THR A 954 -11.25 -8.05 -41.22
N ARG A 955 -11.31 -9.13 -40.42
CA ARG A 955 -10.24 -10.13 -40.22
C ARG A 955 -8.91 -9.48 -39.83
N LYS A 956 -8.97 -8.36 -39.11
CA LYS A 956 -7.81 -7.62 -38.59
C LYS A 956 -7.81 -7.67 -37.06
N VAL A 957 -6.65 -7.41 -36.46
CA VAL A 957 -6.57 -7.19 -35.02
C VAL A 957 -6.64 -5.70 -34.78
N SER A 958 -7.49 -5.26 -33.87
CA SER A 958 -7.57 -3.89 -33.38
C SER A 958 -6.99 -3.79 -31.98
N VAL A 959 -6.83 -2.54 -31.52
CA VAL A 959 -6.38 -2.23 -30.17
C VAL A 959 -7.51 -1.53 -29.42
N ILE A 960 -7.82 -2.01 -28.22
CA ILE A 960 -8.61 -1.27 -27.23
C ILE A 960 -7.62 -0.34 -26.53
N SER A 961 -7.55 0.90 -26.99
CA SER A 961 -6.55 1.89 -26.55
C SER A 961 -6.64 2.19 -25.05
N GLU A 962 -7.80 2.02 -24.42
CA GLU A 962 -8.01 2.21 -22.98
C GLU A 962 -7.40 1.08 -22.12
N LEU A 963 -7.28 -0.13 -22.67
CA LEU A 963 -6.64 -1.27 -21.99
C LEU A 963 -5.15 -1.35 -22.30
N CYS A 964 -4.69 -0.63 -23.32
CA CYS A 964 -3.32 -0.76 -23.81
C CYS A 964 -2.33 -0.06 -22.89
N GLN A 965 -1.63 -0.86 -22.08
CA GLN A 965 -0.51 -0.40 -21.28
C GLN A 965 0.79 -0.27 -22.08
N GLY A 966 0.80 -0.02 -23.40
CA GLY A 966 2.04 0.37 -24.10
C GLY A 966 3.27 -0.54 -24.01
N CYS A 967 3.16 -1.76 -23.46
CA CYS A 967 4.30 -2.56 -23.02
C CYS A 967 5.14 -3.13 -24.18
N GLY A 968 4.65 -3.03 -25.41
CA GLY A 968 5.34 -3.52 -26.61
C GLY A 968 5.23 -5.03 -26.86
N ALA A 969 4.70 -5.83 -25.92
CA ALA A 969 4.61 -7.30 -26.08
C ALA A 969 3.90 -7.72 -27.37
N CYS A 970 2.79 -7.05 -27.71
CA CYS A 970 2.06 -7.31 -28.95
C CYS A 970 2.79 -6.86 -30.21
N ALA A 971 3.68 -5.86 -30.11
CA ALA A 971 4.51 -5.41 -31.23
C ALA A 971 5.65 -6.41 -31.51
N VAL A 972 6.31 -6.91 -30.46
CA VAL A 972 7.33 -7.95 -30.54
C VAL A 972 6.75 -9.25 -31.12
N ALA A 973 5.55 -9.63 -30.70
CA ALA A 973 4.89 -10.85 -31.17
C ALA A 973 4.30 -10.74 -32.60
N CYS A 974 4.28 -9.56 -33.24
CA CYS A 974 3.61 -9.38 -34.52
C CYS A 974 4.54 -9.72 -35.71
N PRO A 975 4.35 -10.86 -36.39
CA PRO A 975 5.27 -11.30 -37.44
C PRO A 975 5.21 -10.43 -38.70
N SER A 976 4.06 -9.80 -38.96
CA SER A 976 3.89 -8.91 -40.11
C SER A 976 4.26 -7.45 -39.83
N GLU A 977 4.77 -7.16 -38.61
CA GLU A 977 5.10 -5.80 -38.16
C GLU A 977 3.92 -4.82 -38.30
N ALA A 978 2.70 -5.36 -38.32
CA ALA A 978 1.48 -4.57 -38.36
C ALA A 978 1.27 -3.83 -37.04
N THR A 979 1.74 -4.40 -35.93
CA THR A 979 1.61 -3.79 -34.61
C THR A 979 2.84 -2.98 -34.28
N VAL A 980 2.64 -1.72 -33.89
CA VAL A 980 3.72 -0.80 -33.52
C VAL A 980 3.38 -0.04 -32.25
N ILE A 981 4.41 0.49 -31.59
CA ILE A 981 4.27 1.44 -30.47
C ILE A 981 4.73 2.80 -31.01
N LEU A 982 3.86 3.82 -31.01
CA LEU A 982 4.09 5.10 -31.69
C LEU A 982 5.39 5.81 -31.28
N GLU A 983 5.78 5.70 -30.01
CA GLU A 983 7.03 6.29 -29.51
C GLU A 983 8.22 5.30 -29.55
N ALA A 984 7.89 4.00 -29.57
CA ALA A 984 8.66 2.75 -29.52
C ALA A 984 9.05 2.04 -30.84
N ASP A 985 9.10 2.72 -32.01
CA ASP A 985 9.19 2.00 -33.29
C ASP A 985 10.47 1.16 -33.42
N LYS A 986 10.36 0.01 -34.11
CA LYS A 986 11.47 -0.93 -34.38
C LYS A 986 12.68 -0.22 -34.98
N ASN A 987 12.48 0.72 -35.91
CA ASN A 987 13.61 1.42 -36.55
C ASN A 987 14.40 2.28 -35.57
N LYS A 988 13.73 2.87 -34.57
CA LYS A 988 14.40 3.64 -33.51
C LYS A 988 15.25 2.73 -32.64
N ILE A 989 14.68 1.60 -32.19
CA ILE A 989 15.39 0.61 -31.37
C ILE A 989 16.57 0.01 -32.15
N PHE A 990 16.39 -0.30 -33.44
CA PHE A 990 17.50 -0.79 -34.27
C PHE A 990 18.57 0.28 -34.48
N ALA A 991 18.21 1.55 -34.67
CA ALA A 991 19.19 2.63 -34.77
C ALA A 991 20.00 2.77 -33.49
N GLU A 992 19.33 2.70 -32.33
CA GLU A 992 19.97 2.66 -31.01
C GLU A 992 20.94 1.48 -30.86
N ILE A 993 20.52 0.27 -31.22
CA ILE A 993 21.38 -0.93 -31.18
C ILE A 993 22.56 -0.81 -32.15
N MET A 994 22.34 -0.30 -33.37
CA MET A 994 23.40 -0.13 -34.35
C MET A 994 24.44 0.88 -33.87
N GLU A 995 24.00 1.97 -33.21
CA GLU A 995 24.90 2.94 -32.59
C GLU A 995 25.62 2.34 -31.37
N ALA A 996 24.97 1.43 -30.63
CA ALA A 996 25.60 0.69 -29.54
C ALA A 996 26.69 -0.29 -30.02
N VAL A 997 26.61 -0.78 -31.24
CA VAL A 997 27.54 -1.77 -31.81
C VAL A 997 28.68 -1.13 -32.61
N ARG A 998 28.48 0.07 -33.16
CA ARG A 998 29.54 0.91 -33.74
C ARG A 998 30.59 1.28 -32.69
#